data_AF-A0A2U3DYE3-F1
#
_entry.id   AF-A0A2U3DYE3-F1
#
_cell.length_a   1.000
_cell.length_b   1.000
_cell.length_c   1.000
_cell.angle_alpha   90.00
_cell.angle_beta   90.00
_cell.angle_gamma   90.00
#
_symmetry.space_group_name_H-M   'P 1'
#
loop_
_entity.id
_entity.type
_entity.pdbx_description
1 polymer ?
#
loop_
_entity_poly.entity_id
_entity_poly.type
_entity_poly.pdbx_seq_one_letter_code
_entity_poly.pdbx_strand_id
1 'polypeptide(L)'
;MARRSDDSPGAIDAAGVQPVADNATHEHSSDPSKTHRTIIEHARAAASKEQSMTLWQGLKLYPKAVGWSLLISTCIAMEGYDISLVNNFYAFPQFNRKYGVQLADGTYEVPAPWQAGLSNGATVGEIIGLFINGFVSERFGYRYTVMACLVLVAAFTTIFFTAPNVQTLLVAEILCGIPWGIFQTLTVTYASEVCPIALRGYLTTYVNFCWGLGQEIGIGVIHAMLDREDEWAYRIPYALQWMWPLPLFIGIYFAPESPWWLVRKGKTQEAKKSLLRLTSLDRETDFDADETVAMMVHTTALEEKITAGSTYWDCFKGADLRRTEIVCMTWAIQNLSGNSFSNYSTYFLKQAGLSEDKSYSFALGQYAINMVGVFGAWGLMTLGVGRRSLYLYGLCGLCAMLFILGFLGLVPEEHKTQASLATGSIMIVWALFYQLTVGTVCYSLVSELSSRRLQIKTVVLGRNLYNVVGIITNVLTPYMLNPSAWNWRNYTGFFWAGICFMCIIYTYFRLPEPRGRTFAELDVLFEKGVSARKFASTEVDVFHEVVEEKVMNQYEDIVDSPAKGAKGATLVAAQVRCRALPPEDSAGERAPNLTWASQGTSALPYRGRRCAPSFRGAPFQGPRHLELQPPGAAEGSPGAARRPPAPGSCTSRRAPAFGPTGRCFFGLTSRTSLQTGQRRRLDSPRPPSPPLPQTHSYLNRPAIEFAGLLRPVRPPGTLQLPTMLSALRVAAARQPVLRRAAGFNAVAARAASTWANVPQGPPVSPPHPSELAQLIEQAANRHLRAGCHSWYVAQLRRASGLQRPPGHPVRLALRLLLTDSCAAGITEAFKADSFDKKINLAALAGKTRQTRKLTSSTGVGAYRDDKGKPYVLPSVREAERKVVDEKLNKEYAGITGVPEFPALAAKLAYGADSPVLDRVAITQSISGTGALRLGAAFLERFHPGDKKIYIPTPSWANHKAVFTDAGLNVQQYRYYNKDTIGLDFEGMIADIEAAPKGSIFLLHACAHNPTGVDPTPEQWKEVSKVVKKQGHFAFFDMAYQGFASGDCDKDAFAVRHFVEQGHQIALCQSFAKNMGLYGERVGAFSLVCADAAEKKRVDSQLKILIRPLYSNPPIHGARIASEILSNPKLYQQWLGEVKAMADRIITMRALLKENLEKLGSKHDWSHITSQIGMFAYTGMTAEEMDRLAKEFSVYATKDGRISVAGITSDNVGRLAEAIYKVKG
;
A
#
# COMPACT_ATOMS: atom_id res chain seq x y z
N MET A 1 27.68 7.99 62.38
CA MET A 1 28.38 7.88 63.69
C MET A 1 29.83 7.53 63.44
N ALA A 2 30.72 7.85 64.40
CA ALA A 2 32.17 7.61 64.37
C ALA A 2 32.96 8.36 63.27
N ARG A 3 34.16 8.82 63.66
CA ARG A 3 35.22 9.39 62.79
C ARG A 3 36.44 8.47 62.91
N ARG A 4 37.40 8.61 62.00
CA ARG A 4 38.78 8.91 62.42
C ARG A 4 39.58 9.62 61.31
N SER A 5 40.56 10.35 61.78
CA SER A 5 41.56 11.17 61.08
C SER A 5 42.87 10.32 60.95
N ASP A 6 44.03 10.77 60.45
CA ASP A 6 44.70 12.07 60.57
C ASP A 6 45.70 12.35 59.40
N ASP A 7 46.41 13.46 59.56
CA ASP A 7 47.73 13.83 59.02
C ASP A 7 47.88 14.62 57.69
N SER A 8 48.37 15.84 57.91
CA SER A 8 49.03 16.84 57.07
C SER A 8 49.66 17.82 58.08
N PRO A 9 50.76 18.58 57.78
CA PRO A 9 51.14 19.08 56.47
C PRO A 9 52.66 19.07 56.16
N GLY A 10 53.05 19.68 55.03
CA GLY A 10 54.42 20.11 54.75
C GLY A 10 54.47 21.11 53.60
N ALA A 11 54.89 22.34 53.86
CA ALA A 11 55.32 23.31 52.83
C ALA A 11 56.83 23.09 52.53
N ILE A 12 57.43 23.68 51.48
CA ILE A 12 57.92 25.06 51.46
C ILE A 12 58.36 25.43 50.01
N ASP A 13 58.11 26.69 49.63
CA ASP A 13 58.70 27.53 48.55
C ASP A 13 58.74 27.09 47.07
N ALA A 14 58.89 28.11 46.22
CA ALA A 14 59.00 28.05 44.77
C ALA A 14 60.11 28.99 44.26
N ALA A 15 60.89 28.56 43.26
CA ALA A 15 61.87 29.41 42.59
C ALA A 15 62.24 28.91 41.19
N GLY A 16 62.54 29.84 40.27
CA GLY A 16 63.30 29.60 39.04
C GLY A 16 62.55 29.04 37.84
N VAL A 17 62.87 29.53 36.64
CA VAL A 17 62.35 29.05 35.35
C VAL A 17 63.46 29.10 34.30
N GLN A 18 63.42 28.19 33.33
CA GLN A 18 64.23 28.12 32.09
C GLN A 18 65.71 27.67 32.22
N PRO A 19 66.31 27.15 31.14
CA PRO A 19 65.73 26.15 30.23
C PRO A 19 66.71 25.03 29.83
N VAL A 20 66.19 23.85 29.49
CA VAL A 20 66.90 22.86 28.67
C VAL A 20 65.97 22.40 27.56
N ALA A 21 66.45 22.46 26.32
CA ALA A 21 65.80 21.85 25.18
C ALA A 21 66.53 20.56 24.83
N ASP A 22 65.79 19.48 24.54
CA ASP A 22 66.36 18.30 23.94
C ASP A 22 65.40 17.71 22.90
N ASN A 23 65.95 17.14 21.83
CA ASN A 23 65.15 16.68 20.70
C ASN A 23 64.69 15.23 20.89
N ALA A 24 63.38 15.01 20.96
CA ALA A 24 62.78 13.68 20.86
C ALA A 24 61.78 13.62 19.70
N THR A 25 61.93 12.64 18.83
CA THR A 25 61.10 12.42 17.64
C THR A 25 59.65 12.09 18.00
N HIS A 26 58.70 12.82 17.41
CA HIS A 26 57.27 12.45 17.47
C HIS A 26 56.98 11.19 16.63
N GLU A 27 57.21 10.01 17.21
CA GLU A 27 56.59 8.78 16.71
C GLU A 27 55.09 8.79 17.07
N HIS A 28 54.23 8.91 16.06
CA HIS A 28 52.80 8.74 16.21
C HIS A 28 52.45 7.24 16.37
N SER A 29 52.61 6.70 17.57
CA SER A 29 52.04 5.40 17.93
C SER A 29 50.53 5.51 18.13
N SER A 30 49.79 5.49 17.02
CA SER A 30 48.32 5.51 17.00
C SER A 30 47.72 4.18 17.47
N ASP A 31 47.76 3.94 18.78
CA ASP A 31 47.12 2.82 19.48
C ASP A 31 45.60 2.79 19.21
N PRO A 32 45.09 1.86 18.38
CA PRO A 32 43.68 1.85 18.01
C PRO A 32 42.77 1.54 19.20
N SER A 33 43.27 0.80 20.19
CA SER A 33 42.49 0.34 21.34
C SER A 33 42.11 1.50 22.28
N LYS A 34 42.98 2.51 22.40
CA LYS A 34 42.68 3.75 23.15
C LYS A 34 41.62 4.57 22.45
N THR A 35 41.78 4.83 21.15
CA THR A 35 40.77 5.57 20.37
C THR A 35 39.40 4.88 20.42
N HIS A 36 39.37 3.54 20.34
CA HIS A 36 38.14 2.77 20.42
C HIS A 36 37.50 2.83 21.82
N ARG A 37 38.27 2.70 22.90
CA ARG A 37 37.79 2.91 24.29
C ARG A 37 37.18 4.30 24.49
N THR A 38 37.89 5.34 24.08
CA THR A 38 37.44 6.74 24.23
C THR A 38 36.11 6.96 23.50
N ILE A 39 35.96 6.46 22.26
CA ILE A 39 34.68 6.53 21.52
C ILE A 39 33.53 5.85 22.29
N ILE A 40 33.77 4.66 22.86
CA ILE A 40 32.77 3.93 23.66
C ILE A 40 32.39 4.71 24.93
N GLU A 41 33.35 5.34 25.59
CA GLU A 41 33.10 6.13 26.81
C GLU A 41 32.33 7.43 26.52
N HIS A 42 32.67 8.16 25.45
CA HIS A 42 31.88 9.31 25.00
C HIS A 42 30.45 8.89 24.58
N ALA A 43 30.29 7.78 23.86
CA ALA A 43 28.97 7.26 23.48
C ALA A 43 28.12 6.87 24.71
N ARG A 44 28.74 6.24 25.73
CA ARG A 44 28.09 5.92 27.01
C ARG A 44 27.69 7.19 27.77
N ALA A 45 28.58 8.19 27.84
CA ALA A 45 28.30 9.46 28.50
C ALA A 45 27.14 10.22 27.81
N ALA A 46 27.13 10.29 26.48
CA ALA A 46 26.07 10.91 25.70
C ALA A 46 24.72 10.21 25.90
N ALA A 47 24.69 8.87 25.86
CA ALA A 47 23.46 8.09 26.08
C ALA A 47 22.87 8.33 27.48
N SER A 48 23.71 8.39 28.52
CA SER A 48 23.26 8.70 29.88
C SER A 48 22.80 10.16 30.04
N LYS A 49 23.48 11.12 29.39
CA LYS A 49 23.10 12.55 29.35
C LYS A 49 21.75 12.77 28.61
N GLU A 50 21.42 11.94 27.63
CA GLU A 50 20.10 11.97 26.96
C GLU A 50 19.00 11.27 27.80
N GLN A 51 19.28 10.13 28.43
CA GLN A 51 18.31 9.39 29.27
C GLN A 51 17.85 10.17 30.52
N SER A 52 18.75 10.97 31.10
CA SER A 52 18.52 11.77 32.31
C SER A 52 17.83 13.11 32.04
N MET A 53 17.61 13.48 30.78
CA MET A 53 17.03 14.76 30.39
C MET A 53 15.52 14.80 30.66
N THR A 54 15.08 15.78 31.47
CA THR A 54 13.64 16.01 31.70
C THR A 54 12.97 16.70 30.50
N LEU A 55 11.64 16.55 30.40
CA LEU A 55 10.80 17.24 29.40
C LEU A 55 11.09 18.76 29.35
N TRP A 56 11.21 19.41 30.51
CA TRP A 56 11.49 20.85 30.59
C TRP A 56 12.89 21.24 30.12
N GLN A 57 13.91 20.41 30.38
CA GLN A 57 15.26 20.63 29.84
C GLN A 57 15.28 20.44 28.31
N GLY A 58 14.63 19.37 27.81
CA GLY A 58 14.51 19.12 26.37
C GLY A 58 13.80 20.26 25.63
N LEU A 59 12.67 20.76 26.16
CA LEU A 59 11.94 21.88 25.56
C LEU A 59 12.75 23.18 25.51
N LYS A 60 13.61 23.43 26.51
CA LYS A 60 14.52 24.59 26.53
C LYS A 60 15.68 24.47 25.53
N LEU A 61 16.24 23.26 25.37
CA LEU A 61 17.43 23.01 24.55
C LEU A 61 17.12 22.80 23.05
N TYR A 62 15.94 22.26 22.73
CA TYR A 62 15.50 21.94 21.37
C TYR A 62 14.23 22.68 20.88
N PRO A 63 13.99 23.97 21.22
CA PRO A 63 12.73 24.65 20.89
C PRO A 63 12.52 24.82 19.38
N LYS A 64 13.60 24.92 18.59
CA LYS A 64 13.51 24.97 17.12
C LYS A 64 13.07 23.61 16.56
N ALA A 65 13.67 22.50 17.02
CA ALA A 65 13.28 21.15 16.62
C ALA A 65 11.82 20.85 16.95
N VAL A 66 11.36 21.23 18.15
CA VAL A 66 9.94 21.20 18.54
C VAL A 66 9.11 21.97 17.51
N GLY A 67 9.41 23.24 17.26
CA GLY A 67 8.65 24.07 16.31
C GLY A 67 8.52 23.47 14.91
N TRP A 68 9.61 22.93 14.35
CA TRP A 68 9.58 22.25 13.05
C TRP A 68 8.80 20.94 13.08
N SER A 69 8.91 20.16 14.17
CA SER A 69 8.16 18.93 14.35
C SER A 69 6.65 19.18 14.47
N LEU A 70 6.23 20.23 15.20
CA LEU A 70 4.82 20.60 15.32
C LEU A 70 4.25 21.03 13.95
N LEU A 71 4.96 21.93 13.24
CA LEU A 71 4.57 22.45 11.92
C LEU A 71 4.39 21.35 10.86
N ILE A 72 5.32 20.39 10.80
CA ILE A 72 5.21 19.27 9.85
C ILE A 72 4.06 18.34 10.26
N SER A 73 3.86 18.06 11.55
CA SER A 73 2.72 17.29 12.05
C SER A 73 1.36 17.93 11.72
N THR A 74 1.27 19.26 11.62
CA THR A 74 0.03 19.97 11.23
C THR A 74 -0.50 19.54 9.86
N CYS A 75 0.30 18.91 8.98
CA CYS A 75 -0.22 18.34 7.72
C CYS A 75 -1.34 17.30 7.93
N ILE A 76 -1.37 16.65 9.10
CA ILE A 76 -2.39 15.67 9.50
C ILE A 76 -3.76 16.33 9.78
N ALA A 77 -3.80 17.63 10.08
CA ALA A 77 -5.06 18.34 10.28
C ALA A 77 -5.93 18.39 9.01
N MET A 78 -5.33 18.27 7.81
CA MET A 78 -6.09 18.14 6.56
C MET A 78 -6.88 16.84 6.49
N GLU A 79 -6.28 15.74 6.94
CA GLU A 79 -6.88 14.40 6.95
C GLU A 79 -7.95 14.29 8.04
N GLY A 80 -7.66 14.81 9.24
CA GLY A 80 -8.63 14.89 10.33
C GLY A 80 -9.82 15.79 10.01
N TYR A 81 -9.61 16.85 9.21
CA TYR A 81 -10.68 17.70 8.69
C TYR A 81 -11.59 16.93 7.74
N ASP A 82 -11.03 16.28 6.72
CA ASP A 82 -11.82 15.60 5.70
C ASP A 82 -12.57 14.37 6.22
N ILE A 83 -11.93 13.52 7.04
CA ILE A 83 -12.60 12.36 7.65
C ILE A 83 -13.70 12.79 8.63
N SER A 84 -13.60 13.96 9.27
CA SER A 84 -14.73 14.58 9.97
C SER A 84 -15.80 15.05 8.98
N LEU A 85 -15.40 15.76 7.93
CA LEU A 85 -16.29 16.38 6.96
C LEU A 85 -17.21 15.35 6.28
N VAL A 86 -16.64 14.28 5.73
CA VAL A 86 -17.33 13.23 4.98
C VAL A 86 -18.33 12.48 5.86
N ASN A 87 -17.92 12.04 7.06
CA ASN A 87 -18.80 11.26 7.94
C ASN A 87 -19.92 12.11 8.57
N ASN A 88 -19.68 13.40 8.81
CA ASN A 88 -20.72 14.30 9.31
C ASN A 88 -21.63 14.85 8.19
N PHE A 89 -21.19 14.86 6.93
CA PHE A 89 -22.06 15.17 5.79
C PHE A 89 -23.21 14.16 5.60
N TYR A 90 -23.07 12.89 6.03
CA TYR A 90 -24.19 11.93 6.00
C TYR A 90 -25.36 12.34 6.90
N ALA A 91 -25.12 13.19 7.90
CA ALA A 91 -26.16 13.78 8.73
C ALA A 91 -26.72 15.10 8.17
N PHE A 92 -26.10 15.69 7.15
CA PHE A 92 -26.34 17.06 6.68
C PHE A 92 -27.41 17.12 5.57
N PRO A 93 -28.59 17.74 5.79
CA PRO A 93 -29.71 17.68 4.85
C PRO A 93 -29.38 18.13 3.43
N GLN A 94 -28.59 19.18 3.27
CA GLN A 94 -28.22 19.79 2.00
C GLN A 94 -27.33 18.86 1.16
N PHE A 95 -26.44 18.10 1.81
CA PHE A 95 -25.61 17.10 1.15
C PHE A 95 -26.47 15.90 0.74
N ASN A 96 -27.34 15.41 1.62
CA ASN A 96 -28.23 14.29 1.30
C ASN A 96 -29.24 14.63 0.19
N ARG A 97 -29.82 15.85 0.16
CA ARG A 97 -30.66 16.36 -0.95
C ARG A 97 -29.92 16.36 -2.31
N LYS A 98 -28.59 16.55 -2.31
CA LYS A 98 -27.75 16.65 -3.51
C LYS A 98 -27.21 15.29 -3.99
N TYR A 99 -26.85 14.41 -3.07
CA TYR A 99 -26.04 13.21 -3.33
C TYR A 99 -26.70 11.90 -2.89
N GLY A 100 -27.76 11.97 -2.09
CA GLY A 100 -28.53 10.82 -1.63
C GLY A 100 -29.69 10.45 -2.56
N VAL A 101 -30.52 9.54 -2.06
CA VAL A 101 -31.79 9.12 -2.69
C VAL A 101 -32.95 9.46 -1.76
N GLN A 102 -34.14 9.66 -2.33
CA GLN A 102 -35.34 9.86 -1.53
C GLN A 102 -35.83 8.54 -0.94
N LEU A 103 -36.16 8.53 0.34
CA LEU A 103 -36.73 7.40 1.08
C LEU A 103 -38.26 7.42 1.05
N ALA A 104 -38.88 6.32 1.49
CA ALA A 104 -40.35 6.15 1.46
C ALA A 104 -41.12 7.11 2.39
N ASP A 105 -40.45 7.75 3.34
CA ASP A 105 -40.98 8.82 4.21
C ASP A 105 -40.82 10.23 3.59
N GLY A 106 -40.26 10.32 2.39
CA GLY A 106 -39.99 11.57 1.68
C GLY A 106 -38.66 12.25 2.05
N THR A 107 -37.91 11.74 3.04
CA THR A 107 -36.59 12.26 3.42
C THR A 107 -35.51 11.85 2.41
N TYR A 108 -34.31 12.42 2.53
CA TYR A 108 -33.17 12.10 1.65
C TYR A 108 -32.00 11.56 2.47
N GLU A 109 -31.38 10.48 1.97
CA GLU A 109 -30.28 9.79 2.64
C GLU A 109 -29.26 9.27 1.61
N VAL A 110 -27.96 9.39 1.89
CA VAL A 110 -26.92 8.74 1.07
C VAL A 110 -26.95 7.23 1.35
N PRO A 111 -27.12 6.34 0.35
CA PRO A 111 -27.21 4.90 0.60
C PRO A 111 -25.98 4.35 1.32
N ALA A 112 -26.15 3.41 2.25
CA ALA A 112 -25.05 2.81 3.01
C ALA A 112 -23.86 2.29 2.15
N PRO A 113 -24.05 1.72 0.94
CA PRO A 113 -22.93 1.38 0.04
C PRO A 113 -22.14 2.60 -0.48
N TRP A 114 -22.76 3.78 -0.59
CA TRP A 114 -22.07 5.03 -0.93
C TRP A 114 -21.41 5.68 0.29
N GLN A 115 -22.02 5.61 1.47
CA GLN A 115 -21.37 6.03 2.73
C GLN A 115 -20.10 5.22 2.97
N ALA A 116 -20.21 3.89 2.96
CA ALA A 116 -19.06 2.99 3.06
C ALA A 116 -18.11 3.10 1.85
N GLY A 117 -18.60 3.54 0.69
CA GLY A 117 -17.77 3.77 -0.50
C GLY A 117 -16.84 4.97 -0.33
N LEU A 118 -17.41 6.13 0.00
CA LEU A 118 -16.70 7.40 0.19
C LEU A 118 -15.69 7.30 1.35
N SER A 119 -16.14 6.89 2.55
CA SER A 119 -15.28 6.77 3.73
C SER A 119 -14.16 5.72 3.59
N ASN A 120 -14.25 4.81 2.60
CA ASN A 120 -13.17 3.87 2.25
C ASN A 120 -12.30 4.34 1.07
N GLY A 121 -12.74 5.33 0.31
CA GLY A 121 -11.95 5.93 -0.77
C GLY A 121 -10.65 6.52 -0.24
N ALA A 122 -10.75 7.38 0.79
CA ALA A 122 -9.62 7.93 1.51
C ALA A 122 -8.70 6.82 2.03
N THR A 123 -9.25 5.84 2.76
CA THR A 123 -8.47 4.75 3.38
C THR A 123 -7.76 3.84 2.38
N VAL A 124 -8.31 3.64 1.17
CA VAL A 124 -7.62 2.95 0.07
C VAL A 124 -6.51 3.82 -0.52
N GLY A 125 -6.75 5.12 -0.71
CA GLY A 125 -5.71 6.08 -1.10
C GLY A 125 -4.56 6.14 -0.09
N GLU A 126 -4.87 6.17 1.19
CA GLU A 126 -3.90 6.17 2.29
C GLU A 126 -3.01 4.92 2.27
N ILE A 127 -3.58 3.72 2.06
CA ILE A 127 -2.81 2.47 1.94
C ILE A 127 -1.78 2.58 0.81
N ILE A 128 -2.17 3.16 -0.33
CA ILE A 128 -1.26 3.41 -1.46
C ILE A 128 -0.19 4.44 -1.07
N GLY A 129 -0.59 5.54 -0.41
CA GLY A 129 0.30 6.59 0.11
C GLY A 129 1.35 6.07 1.09
N LEU A 130 0.95 5.20 2.03
CA LEU A 130 1.82 4.58 3.03
C LEU A 130 2.95 3.77 2.38
N PHE A 131 2.64 2.96 1.36
CA PHE A 131 3.66 2.20 0.62
C PHE A 131 4.53 3.09 -0.27
N ILE A 132 3.98 4.16 -0.86
CA ILE A 132 4.75 5.17 -1.61
C ILE A 132 5.75 5.89 -0.70
N ASN A 133 5.32 6.31 0.50
CA ASN A 133 6.17 7.04 1.44
C ASN A 133 7.42 6.26 1.83
N GLY A 134 7.27 4.95 2.07
CA GLY A 134 8.37 4.03 2.40
C GLY A 134 9.44 3.85 1.31
N PHE A 135 9.29 4.49 0.15
CA PHE A 135 10.32 4.61 -0.89
C PHE A 135 10.67 6.07 -1.20
N VAL A 136 9.67 6.96 -1.26
CA VAL A 136 9.84 8.35 -1.69
C VAL A 136 10.57 9.18 -0.62
N SER A 137 10.25 9.05 0.66
CA SER A 137 10.95 9.79 1.73
C SER A 137 12.42 9.37 1.85
N GLU A 138 12.69 8.06 1.87
CA GLU A 138 14.06 7.52 1.86
C GLU A 138 14.87 8.01 0.64
N ARG A 139 14.23 8.19 -0.53
CA ARG A 139 14.91 8.61 -1.75
C ARG A 139 15.12 10.12 -1.88
N PHE A 140 14.11 10.94 -1.53
CA PHE A 140 14.08 12.37 -1.86
C PHE A 140 14.14 13.33 -0.65
N GLY A 141 14.00 12.82 0.58
CA GLY A 141 14.02 13.62 1.80
C GLY A 141 12.63 14.05 2.25
N TYR A 142 12.45 14.17 3.56
CA TYR A 142 11.16 14.42 4.20
C TYR A 142 10.53 15.74 3.72
N ARG A 143 11.33 16.80 3.63
CA ARG A 143 10.86 18.14 3.25
C ARG A 143 10.29 18.17 1.83
N TYR A 144 11.03 17.64 0.86
CA TYR A 144 10.61 17.66 -0.55
C TYR A 144 9.40 16.75 -0.79
N THR A 145 9.32 15.61 -0.10
CA THR A 145 8.15 14.72 -0.16
C THR A 145 6.90 15.43 0.36
N VAL A 146 6.95 16.11 1.53
CA VAL A 146 5.80 16.88 2.04
C VAL A 146 5.41 18.02 1.10
N MET A 147 6.37 18.81 0.61
CA MET A 147 6.10 19.90 -0.32
C MET A 147 5.37 19.43 -1.59
N ALA A 148 5.78 18.29 -2.16
CA ALA A 148 5.10 17.71 -3.32
C ALA A 148 3.66 17.24 -2.98
N CYS A 149 3.48 16.60 -1.82
CA CYS A 149 2.17 16.13 -1.36
C CYS A 149 1.20 17.30 -1.07
N LEU A 150 1.67 18.42 -0.54
CA LEU A 150 0.85 19.62 -0.34
C LEU A 150 0.34 20.22 -1.66
N VAL A 151 1.17 20.22 -2.71
CA VAL A 151 0.75 20.63 -4.06
C VAL A 151 -0.29 19.67 -4.64
N LEU A 152 -0.14 18.36 -4.40
CA LEU A 152 -1.12 17.36 -4.82
C LEU A 152 -2.48 17.52 -4.09
N VAL A 153 -2.48 17.71 -2.76
CA VAL A 153 -3.74 18.01 -2.03
C VAL A 153 -4.40 19.27 -2.57
N ALA A 154 -3.67 20.37 -2.72
CA ALA A 154 -4.23 21.62 -3.25
C ALA A 154 -4.87 21.46 -4.64
N ALA A 155 -4.31 20.60 -5.50
CA ALA A 155 -4.87 20.26 -6.79
C ALA A 155 -6.11 19.34 -6.65
N PHE A 156 -6.05 18.29 -5.83
CA PHE A 156 -7.14 17.31 -5.69
C PHE A 156 -8.37 17.87 -4.95
N THR A 157 -8.21 18.83 -4.03
CA THR A 157 -9.32 19.59 -3.42
C THR A 157 -10.20 20.30 -4.47
N THR A 158 -9.67 20.63 -5.67
CA THR A 158 -10.51 21.16 -6.77
C THR A 158 -11.59 20.17 -7.22
N ILE A 159 -11.32 18.87 -7.13
CA ILE A 159 -12.24 17.80 -7.53
C ILE A 159 -13.38 17.70 -6.53
N PHE A 160 -13.09 17.77 -5.22
CA PHE A 160 -14.11 17.87 -4.17
C PHE A 160 -15.03 19.10 -4.36
N PHE A 161 -14.45 20.29 -4.54
CA PHE A 161 -15.22 21.52 -4.70
C PHE A 161 -16.11 21.55 -5.97
N THR A 162 -15.66 20.92 -7.06
CA THR A 162 -16.38 20.89 -8.36
C THR A 162 -17.19 19.62 -8.61
N ALA A 163 -17.27 18.69 -7.66
CA ALA A 163 -17.94 17.40 -7.84
C ALA A 163 -19.42 17.57 -8.23
N PRO A 164 -19.87 16.99 -9.37
CA PRO A 164 -21.28 17.00 -9.75
C PRO A 164 -22.06 15.83 -9.12
N ASN A 165 -21.40 14.77 -8.67
CA ASN A 165 -21.98 13.51 -8.20
C ASN A 165 -21.06 12.73 -7.24
N VAL A 166 -21.60 11.71 -6.57
CA VAL A 166 -20.87 10.85 -5.61
C VAL A 166 -19.70 10.07 -6.24
N GLN A 167 -19.75 9.76 -7.54
CA GLN A 167 -18.65 9.09 -8.23
C GLN A 167 -17.42 10.01 -8.32
N THR A 168 -17.62 11.31 -8.52
CA THR A 168 -16.54 12.30 -8.56
C THR A 168 -15.99 12.60 -7.16
N LEU A 169 -16.84 12.62 -6.13
CA LEU A 169 -16.37 12.67 -4.73
C LEU A 169 -15.45 11.47 -4.44
N LEU A 170 -15.89 10.23 -4.73
CA LEU A 170 -15.08 9.01 -4.52
C LEU A 170 -13.72 9.03 -5.24
N VAL A 171 -13.61 9.71 -6.39
CA VAL A 171 -12.32 9.91 -7.07
C VAL A 171 -11.44 10.92 -6.31
N ALA A 172 -12.02 11.98 -5.76
CA ALA A 172 -11.30 12.93 -4.91
C ALA A 172 -10.79 12.27 -3.61
N GLU A 173 -11.63 11.47 -2.94
CA GLU A 173 -11.29 10.66 -1.76
C GLU A 173 -10.00 9.84 -1.98
N ILE A 174 -10.00 9.02 -3.05
CA ILE A 174 -8.89 8.11 -3.37
C ILE A 174 -7.62 8.89 -3.73
N LEU A 175 -7.76 10.04 -4.41
CA LEU A 175 -6.61 10.87 -4.82
C LEU A 175 -6.00 11.66 -3.65
N CYS A 176 -6.81 12.26 -2.78
CA CYS A 176 -6.35 12.96 -1.58
C CYS A 176 -5.81 12.00 -0.50
N GLY A 177 -6.37 10.80 -0.39
CA GLY A 177 -5.87 9.76 0.50
C GLY A 177 -4.39 9.42 0.29
N ILE A 178 -3.88 9.51 -0.96
CA ILE A 178 -2.47 9.21 -1.26
C ILE A 178 -1.52 10.20 -0.55
N PRO A 179 -1.62 11.54 -0.71
CA PRO A 179 -0.93 12.50 0.14
C PRO A 179 -1.15 12.31 1.65
N TRP A 180 -2.38 12.03 2.10
CA TRP A 180 -2.67 11.86 3.54
C TRP A 180 -1.93 10.66 4.14
N GLY A 181 -1.98 9.48 3.50
CA GLY A 181 -1.21 8.30 3.91
C GLY A 181 0.31 8.50 3.90
N ILE A 182 0.82 9.41 3.06
CA ILE A 182 2.21 9.85 3.11
C ILE A 182 2.46 10.66 4.40
N PHE A 183 1.64 11.67 4.70
CA PHE A 183 1.78 12.47 5.93
C PHE A 183 1.71 11.60 7.21
N GLN A 184 0.78 10.63 7.28
CA GLN A 184 0.58 9.75 8.45
C GLN A 184 1.88 9.16 9.02
N THR A 185 2.78 8.73 8.13
CA THR A 185 4.04 8.07 8.53
C THR A 185 5.23 9.00 8.43
N LEU A 186 5.24 9.95 7.49
CA LEU A 186 6.31 10.94 7.32
C LEU A 186 6.42 11.85 8.55
N THR A 187 5.30 12.34 9.09
CA THR A 187 5.30 13.25 10.25
C THR A 187 5.88 12.59 11.50
N VAL A 188 5.43 11.37 11.83
CA VAL A 188 5.94 10.56 12.95
C VAL A 188 7.43 10.25 12.81
N THR A 189 7.88 9.87 11.61
CA THR A 189 9.29 9.50 11.36
C THR A 189 10.20 10.72 11.38
N TYR A 190 9.83 11.84 10.76
CA TYR A 190 10.55 13.11 10.86
C TYR A 190 10.70 13.57 12.32
N ALA A 191 9.60 13.56 13.09
CA ALA A 191 9.63 13.88 14.52
C ALA A 191 10.57 12.96 15.32
N SER A 192 10.64 11.68 14.95
CA SER A 192 11.53 10.71 15.61
C SER A 192 13.02 10.93 15.32
N GLU A 193 13.37 11.40 14.11
CA GLU A 193 14.76 11.66 13.71
C GLU A 193 15.25 13.06 14.14
N VAL A 194 14.35 14.04 14.23
CA VAL A 194 14.69 15.45 14.50
C VAL A 194 14.69 15.81 15.99
N CYS A 195 14.07 15.00 16.85
CA CYS A 195 13.94 15.28 18.28
C CYS A 195 14.61 14.23 19.18
N PRO A 196 15.18 14.65 20.33
CA PRO A 196 15.83 13.75 21.30
C PRO A 196 14.83 12.79 21.95
N ILE A 197 15.34 11.68 22.48
CA ILE A 197 14.58 10.59 23.13
C ILE A 197 13.58 11.15 24.15
N ALA A 198 14.01 12.08 25.02
CA ALA A 198 13.19 12.68 26.06
C ALA A 198 11.94 13.43 25.54
N LEU A 199 11.99 13.97 24.32
CA LEU A 199 10.85 14.66 23.69
C LEU A 199 10.05 13.76 22.73
N ARG A 200 10.69 12.73 22.15
CA ARG A 200 10.12 11.88 21.09
C ARG A 200 8.75 11.32 21.45
N GLY A 201 8.63 10.71 22.64
CA GLY A 201 7.38 10.10 23.11
C GLY A 201 6.23 11.09 23.38
N TYR A 202 6.51 12.40 23.46
CA TYR A 202 5.48 13.44 23.52
C TYR A 202 5.15 13.96 22.11
N LEU A 203 6.17 14.30 21.31
CA LEU A 203 5.99 14.90 19.99
C LEU A 203 5.38 13.94 18.95
N THR A 204 5.63 12.62 19.03
CA THR A 204 4.90 11.65 18.18
C THR A 204 3.41 11.62 18.49
N THR A 205 3.02 11.89 19.75
CA THR A 205 1.61 11.92 20.16
C THR A 205 0.91 13.25 19.84
N TYR A 206 1.65 14.33 19.53
CA TYR A 206 1.09 15.57 19.00
C TYR A 206 0.42 15.39 17.62
N VAL A 207 0.77 14.32 16.90
CA VAL A 207 0.02 13.91 15.69
C VAL A 207 -1.46 13.68 16.02
N ASN A 208 -1.79 13.12 17.20
CA ASN A 208 -3.17 12.93 17.65
C ASN A 208 -3.90 14.25 17.98
N PHE A 209 -3.16 15.31 18.35
CA PHE A 209 -3.73 16.66 18.49
C PHE A 209 -4.07 17.24 17.11
N CYS A 210 -3.22 17.02 16.10
CA CYS A 210 -3.46 17.48 14.73
C CYS A 210 -4.72 16.84 14.12
N TRP A 211 -4.97 15.56 14.42
CA TRP A 211 -6.24 14.89 14.11
C TRP A 211 -7.44 15.64 14.70
N GLY A 212 -7.44 15.90 16.01
CA GLY A 212 -8.51 16.62 16.70
C GLY A 212 -8.74 18.04 16.16
N LEU A 213 -7.66 18.78 15.88
CA LEU A 213 -7.70 20.12 15.29
C LEU A 213 -8.42 20.13 13.93
N GLY A 214 -8.12 19.15 13.07
CA GLY A 214 -8.83 18.97 11.82
C GLY A 214 -10.32 18.71 12.05
N GLN A 215 -10.63 17.75 12.92
CA GLN A 215 -12.00 17.32 13.22
C GLN A 215 -12.89 18.46 13.77
N GLU A 216 -12.34 19.26 14.68
CA GLU A 216 -13.02 20.39 15.33
C GLU A 216 -13.32 21.53 14.34
N ILE A 217 -12.35 21.90 13.49
CA ILE A 217 -12.57 22.92 12.46
C ILE A 217 -13.54 22.39 11.39
N GLY A 218 -13.50 21.09 11.07
CA GLY A 218 -14.45 20.43 10.15
C GLY A 218 -15.89 20.51 10.63
N ILE A 219 -16.17 20.07 11.86
CA ILE A 219 -17.53 20.09 12.42
C ILE A 219 -18.03 21.53 12.64
N GLY A 220 -17.17 22.43 13.10
CA GLY A 220 -17.53 23.83 13.35
C GLY A 220 -17.93 24.56 12.08
N VAL A 221 -17.27 24.25 10.96
CA VAL A 221 -17.63 24.76 9.64
C VAL A 221 -18.95 24.18 9.13
N ILE A 222 -19.23 22.87 9.30
CA ILE A 222 -20.54 22.30 8.92
C ILE A 222 -21.67 22.90 9.79
N HIS A 223 -21.47 22.99 11.10
CA HIS A 223 -22.44 23.56 12.03
C HIS A 223 -22.79 25.02 11.66
N ALA A 224 -21.79 25.84 11.28
CA ALA A 224 -22.01 27.21 10.80
C ALA A 224 -22.76 27.29 9.44
N MET A 225 -22.90 26.19 8.70
CA MET A 225 -23.63 26.11 7.43
C MET A 225 -25.05 25.53 7.56
N LEU A 226 -25.52 25.16 8.76
CA LEU A 226 -26.82 24.50 8.96
C LEU A 226 -28.01 25.31 8.42
N ASP A 227 -28.06 26.62 8.69
CA ASP A 227 -29.14 27.52 8.25
C ASP A 227 -29.12 27.84 6.74
N ARG A 228 -28.15 27.30 5.98
CA ARG A 228 -27.92 27.65 4.58
C ARG A 228 -28.47 26.56 3.66
N GLU A 229 -29.52 26.85 2.89
CA GLU A 229 -30.17 25.84 2.03
C GLU A 229 -29.55 25.65 0.63
N ASP A 230 -28.62 26.50 0.20
CA ASP A 230 -28.06 26.45 -1.16
C ASP A 230 -26.88 25.48 -1.33
N GLU A 231 -26.38 25.34 -2.57
CA GLU A 231 -25.24 24.46 -2.87
C GLU A 231 -23.90 24.88 -2.25
N TRP A 232 -23.80 26.09 -1.69
CA TRP A 232 -22.60 26.53 -0.99
C TRP A 232 -22.50 25.94 0.42
N ALA A 233 -23.61 25.47 1.01
CA ALA A 233 -23.63 24.84 2.32
C ALA A 233 -22.67 23.63 2.44
N TYR A 234 -22.52 22.83 1.37
CA TYR A 234 -21.55 21.73 1.30
C TYR A 234 -20.28 22.07 0.50
N ARG A 235 -20.29 23.06 -0.40
CA ARG A 235 -19.07 23.48 -1.12
C ARG A 235 -18.12 24.35 -0.29
N ILE A 236 -18.62 25.20 0.61
CA ILE A 236 -17.77 26.03 1.48
C ILE A 236 -16.86 25.16 2.38
N PRO A 237 -17.36 24.10 3.05
CA PRO A 237 -16.50 23.21 3.81
C PRO A 237 -15.42 22.51 2.96
N TYR A 238 -15.75 21.98 1.78
CA TYR A 238 -14.72 21.42 0.89
C TYR A 238 -13.70 22.47 0.41
N ALA A 239 -14.13 23.70 0.10
CA ALA A 239 -13.24 24.78 -0.29
C ALA A 239 -12.28 25.20 0.84
N LEU A 240 -12.73 25.15 2.10
CA LEU A 240 -11.92 25.56 3.25
C LEU A 240 -10.71 24.64 3.50
N GLN A 241 -10.65 23.44 2.92
CA GLN A 241 -9.44 22.61 2.92
C GLN A 241 -8.22 23.35 2.31
N TRP A 242 -8.42 24.29 1.38
CA TRP A 242 -7.33 25.10 0.82
C TRP A 242 -6.64 26.03 1.83
N MET A 243 -7.16 26.19 3.05
CA MET A 243 -6.48 26.98 4.09
C MET A 243 -5.13 26.39 4.51
N TRP A 244 -4.95 25.08 4.38
CA TRP A 244 -3.76 24.37 4.89
C TRP A 244 -2.58 24.31 3.92
N PRO A 245 -2.74 23.94 2.62
CA PRO A 245 -1.58 23.60 1.80
C PRO A 245 -0.59 24.76 1.58
N LEU A 246 -1.08 25.98 1.34
CA LEU A 246 -0.21 27.12 1.03
C LEU A 246 0.59 27.62 2.26
N PRO A 247 -0.01 27.88 3.45
CA PRO A 247 0.76 28.25 4.64
C PRO A 247 1.75 27.15 5.07
N LEU A 248 1.34 25.88 5.04
CA LEU A 248 2.22 24.75 5.37
C LEU A 248 3.37 24.62 4.36
N PHE A 249 3.12 24.78 3.06
CA PHE A 249 4.17 24.75 2.04
C PHE A 249 5.21 25.86 2.25
N ILE A 250 4.75 27.09 2.56
CA ILE A 250 5.64 28.22 2.86
C ILE A 250 6.47 27.94 4.11
N GLY A 251 5.86 27.47 5.19
CA GLY A 251 6.57 27.12 6.43
C GLY A 251 7.60 26.00 6.21
N ILE A 252 7.21 24.93 5.53
CA ILE A 252 8.03 23.73 5.31
C ILE A 252 9.13 23.98 4.26
N TYR A 253 8.96 24.96 3.37
CA TYR A 253 10.05 25.49 2.55
C TYR A 253 11.19 26.13 3.37
N PHE A 254 10.93 26.57 4.61
CA PHE A 254 11.99 27.01 5.52
C PHE A 254 12.48 25.91 6.47
N ALA A 255 11.80 24.76 6.55
CA ALA A 255 12.21 23.68 7.43
C ALA A 255 13.62 23.14 7.10
N PRO A 256 14.38 22.69 8.12
CA PRO A 256 15.53 21.82 7.92
C PRO A 256 15.11 20.46 7.33
N GLU A 257 16.07 19.73 6.77
CA GLU A 257 15.91 18.33 6.39
C GLU A 257 16.54 17.44 7.49
N SER A 258 16.07 16.20 7.66
CA SER A 258 16.54 15.34 8.77
C SER A 258 18.07 15.18 8.76
N PRO A 259 18.79 15.45 9.87
CA PRO A 259 20.22 15.19 9.98
C PRO A 259 20.57 13.72 9.71
N TRP A 260 19.78 12.78 10.23
CA TRP A 260 19.96 11.34 10.00
C TRP A 260 19.71 10.95 8.54
N TRP A 261 18.78 11.59 7.84
CA TRP A 261 18.63 11.40 6.40
C TRP A 261 19.84 11.92 5.62
N LEU A 262 20.34 13.10 5.96
CA LEU A 262 21.51 13.71 5.31
C LEU A 262 22.78 12.86 5.54
N VAL A 263 23.00 12.34 6.75
CA VAL A 263 24.10 11.39 7.03
C VAL A 263 23.95 10.11 6.20
N ARG A 264 22.76 9.50 6.13
CA ARG A 264 22.45 8.35 5.24
C ARG A 264 22.56 8.64 3.74
N LYS A 265 22.84 9.89 3.33
CA LYS A 265 23.19 10.28 1.95
C LYS A 265 24.65 10.74 1.80
N GLY A 266 25.49 10.54 2.80
CA GLY A 266 26.88 11.00 2.83
C GLY A 266 27.04 12.53 2.95
N LYS A 267 25.96 13.27 3.16
CA LYS A 267 25.92 14.75 3.18
C LYS A 267 26.23 15.30 4.59
N THR A 268 27.34 14.89 5.19
CA THR A 268 27.71 15.21 6.59
C THR A 268 27.74 16.71 6.88
N GLN A 269 28.25 17.53 5.96
CA GLN A 269 28.28 19.00 6.11
C GLN A 269 26.88 19.64 6.05
N GLU A 270 25.96 19.10 5.25
CA GLU A 270 24.56 19.52 5.28
C GLU A 270 23.87 19.05 6.57
N ALA A 271 24.19 17.84 7.06
CA ALA A 271 23.67 17.32 8.32
C ALA A 271 24.06 18.22 9.51
N LYS A 272 25.33 18.62 9.62
CA LYS A 272 25.81 19.59 10.62
C LYS A 272 25.06 20.93 10.52
N LYS A 273 24.92 21.46 9.30
CA LYS A 273 24.16 22.70 9.06
C LYS A 273 22.68 22.54 9.44
N SER A 274 22.10 21.36 9.28
CA SER A 274 20.71 21.08 9.66
C SER A 274 20.56 20.98 11.19
N LEU A 275 21.47 20.25 11.86
CA LEU A 275 21.53 20.12 13.31
C LEU A 275 21.63 21.47 14.03
N LEU A 276 22.50 22.37 13.55
CA LEU A 276 22.64 23.74 14.07
C LEU A 276 21.39 24.64 13.85
N ARG A 277 20.45 24.23 12.99
CA ARG A 277 19.13 24.88 12.85
C ARG A 277 18.05 24.29 13.76
N LEU A 278 18.35 23.18 14.45
CA LEU A 278 17.44 22.44 15.33
C LEU A 278 17.70 22.71 16.83
N THR A 279 18.94 23.00 17.21
CA THR A 279 19.36 23.35 18.59
C THR A 279 19.32 24.86 18.87
N SER A 280 19.27 25.27 20.15
CA SER A 280 19.74 26.61 20.53
C SER A 280 21.29 26.65 20.56
N LEU A 281 21.87 27.85 20.57
CA LEU A 281 23.32 28.08 20.60
C LEU A 281 23.78 28.64 21.96
N ASP A 282 23.13 28.18 23.03
CA ASP A 282 23.40 28.64 24.39
C ASP A 282 24.63 27.92 24.97
N ARG A 283 25.61 28.72 25.39
CA ARG A 283 26.97 28.28 25.78
C ARG A 283 27.06 27.37 27.02
N GLU A 284 25.96 27.08 27.71
CA GLU A 284 25.95 26.43 29.03
C GLU A 284 25.87 24.89 29.01
N THR A 285 25.99 24.23 27.85
CA THR A 285 25.58 22.81 27.70
C THR A 285 26.63 21.80 27.24
N ASP A 286 27.84 22.25 26.86
CA ASP A 286 28.84 21.43 26.14
C ASP A 286 28.21 20.66 24.97
N PHE A 287 27.54 21.38 24.07
CA PHE A 287 26.96 20.82 22.85
C PHE A 287 27.90 21.04 21.66
N ASP A 288 28.69 20.02 21.34
CA ASP A 288 29.48 20.00 20.11
C ASP A 288 28.68 19.35 18.95
N ALA A 289 28.58 20.08 17.84
CA ALA A 289 27.85 19.67 16.65
C ALA A 289 28.67 18.77 15.70
N ASP A 290 30.01 18.80 15.77
CA ASP A 290 30.88 17.85 15.08
C ASP A 290 30.90 16.51 15.81
N GLU A 291 31.00 16.47 17.15
CA GLU A 291 30.85 15.23 17.93
C GLU A 291 29.49 14.57 17.67
N THR A 292 28.41 15.35 17.72
CA THR A 292 27.05 14.84 17.48
C THR A 292 26.89 14.29 16.05
N VAL A 293 27.51 14.91 15.04
CA VAL A 293 27.49 14.40 13.66
C VAL A 293 28.41 13.20 13.49
N ALA A 294 29.57 13.16 14.16
CA ALA A 294 30.47 12.00 14.16
C ALA A 294 29.78 10.78 14.78
N MET A 295 29.04 10.95 15.88
CA MET A 295 28.17 9.94 16.46
C MET A 295 27.11 9.47 15.46
N MET A 296 26.38 10.39 14.82
CA MET A 296 25.39 10.02 13.78
C MET A 296 26.02 9.24 12.62
N VAL A 297 27.23 9.61 12.18
CA VAL A 297 27.99 8.90 11.12
C VAL A 297 28.40 7.51 11.58
N HIS A 298 28.94 7.37 12.80
CA HIS A 298 29.33 6.09 13.38
C HIS A 298 28.13 5.15 13.54
N THR A 299 27.04 5.63 14.16
CA THR A 299 25.79 4.87 14.27
C THR A 299 25.20 4.54 12.91
N THR A 300 25.25 5.45 11.93
CA THR A 300 24.74 5.17 10.57
C THR A 300 25.60 4.11 9.85
N ALA A 301 26.93 4.11 10.01
CA ALA A 301 27.80 3.10 9.41
C ALA A 301 27.62 1.71 10.06
N LEU A 302 27.35 1.68 11.36
CA LEU A 302 26.96 0.46 12.08
C LEU A 302 25.58 -0.03 11.62
N GLU A 303 24.58 0.86 11.60
CA GLU A 303 23.23 0.57 11.10
C GLU A 303 23.27 0.11 9.63
N GLU A 304 24.06 0.71 8.75
CA GLU A 304 24.14 0.34 7.34
C GLU A 304 24.68 -1.09 7.15
N LYS A 305 25.72 -1.50 7.87
CA LYS A 305 26.21 -2.89 7.85
C LYS A 305 25.20 -3.90 8.39
N ILE A 306 24.34 -3.50 9.35
CA ILE A 306 23.29 -4.34 9.96
C ILE A 306 21.97 -4.32 9.16
N THR A 307 21.75 -3.27 8.35
CA THR A 307 20.45 -2.95 7.71
C THR A 307 20.49 -3.09 6.19
N ALA A 308 21.68 -3.23 5.59
CA ALA A 308 21.86 -3.60 4.19
C ALA A 308 21.10 -4.91 3.88
N GLY A 309 20.16 -4.85 2.94
CA GLY A 309 19.28 -5.98 2.62
C GLY A 309 18.05 -6.12 3.53
N SER A 310 17.77 -5.20 4.46
CA SER A 310 16.55 -5.25 5.27
C SER A 310 15.27 -5.07 4.43
N THR A 311 14.40 -6.06 4.48
CA THR A 311 13.14 -6.12 3.71
C THR A 311 11.92 -6.07 4.63
N TYR A 312 10.74 -5.83 4.07
CA TYR A 312 9.47 -6.06 4.78
C TYR A 312 9.29 -7.51 5.26
N TRP A 313 10.03 -8.48 4.71
CA TRP A 313 9.98 -9.87 5.14
C TRP A 313 10.70 -10.10 6.48
N ASP A 314 11.67 -9.24 6.84
CA ASP A 314 12.39 -9.33 8.11
C ASP A 314 11.51 -8.92 9.30
N CYS A 315 10.51 -8.05 9.08
CA CYS A 315 9.45 -7.74 10.04
C CYS A 315 8.64 -8.97 10.48
N PHE A 316 8.76 -10.11 9.77
CA PHE A 316 8.05 -11.37 10.07
C PHE A 316 8.98 -12.51 10.54
N LYS A 317 10.23 -12.21 10.93
CA LYS A 317 11.22 -13.19 11.43
C LYS A 317 11.53 -12.97 12.92
N GLY A 318 11.92 -14.04 13.62
CA GLY A 318 12.54 -13.98 14.96
C GLY A 318 11.80 -13.10 15.97
N ALA A 319 12.55 -12.25 16.68
CA ALA A 319 12.02 -11.27 17.62
C ALA A 319 11.23 -10.13 16.93
N ASP A 320 11.63 -9.74 15.72
CA ASP A 320 10.96 -8.69 14.93
C ASP A 320 9.52 -9.05 14.54
N LEU A 321 9.19 -10.34 14.36
CA LEU A 321 7.82 -10.83 14.18
C LEU A 321 6.92 -10.44 15.35
N ARG A 322 7.41 -10.62 16.59
CA ARG A 322 6.66 -10.29 17.81
C ARG A 322 6.51 -8.77 17.97
N ARG A 323 7.54 -8.00 17.63
CA ARG A 323 7.48 -6.53 17.63
C ARG A 323 6.46 -6.01 16.63
N THR A 324 6.52 -6.52 15.41
CA THR A 324 5.61 -6.12 14.33
C THR A 324 4.17 -6.52 14.64
N GLU A 325 3.93 -7.72 15.17
CA GLU A 325 2.60 -8.15 15.63
C GLU A 325 2.05 -7.23 16.73
N ILE A 326 2.84 -6.88 17.75
CA ILE A 326 2.42 -5.94 18.80
C ILE A 326 2.13 -4.56 18.21
N VAL A 327 3.04 -3.98 17.41
CA VAL A 327 2.86 -2.65 16.79
C VAL A 327 1.61 -2.62 15.90
N CYS A 328 1.38 -3.66 15.11
CA CYS A 328 0.18 -3.77 14.27
C CYS A 328 -1.09 -3.88 15.10
N MET A 329 -1.08 -4.65 16.19
CA MET A 329 -2.25 -4.78 17.06
C MET A 329 -2.52 -3.53 17.89
N THR A 330 -1.51 -2.84 18.41
CA THR A 330 -1.68 -1.55 19.10
C THR A 330 -2.26 -0.47 18.17
N TRP A 331 -1.94 -0.52 16.86
CA TRP A 331 -2.64 0.27 15.86
C TRP A 331 -4.09 -0.19 15.65
N ALA A 332 -4.32 -1.47 15.35
CA ALA A 332 -5.65 -2.03 15.09
C ALA A 332 -6.65 -1.80 16.24
N ILE A 333 -6.18 -1.88 17.49
CA ILE A 333 -6.99 -1.75 18.69
C ILE A 333 -7.72 -0.40 18.76
N GLN A 334 -7.16 0.69 18.20
CA GLN A 334 -7.85 2.00 18.17
C GLN A 334 -9.24 1.91 17.53
N ASN A 335 -9.35 1.28 16.34
CA ASN A 335 -10.65 1.09 15.67
C ASN A 335 -11.51 0.04 16.39
N LEU A 336 -10.88 -1.04 16.90
CA LEU A 336 -11.57 -2.13 17.59
C LEU A 336 -12.11 -1.74 18.99
N SER A 337 -11.57 -0.71 19.64
CA SER A 337 -12.03 -0.21 20.94
C SER A 337 -13.22 0.75 20.86
N GLY A 338 -13.92 0.80 19.73
CA GLY A 338 -15.15 1.58 19.55
C GLY A 338 -14.99 2.97 18.92
N ASN A 339 -13.86 3.29 18.27
CA ASN A 339 -13.66 4.62 17.65
C ASN A 339 -14.71 4.99 16.57
N SER A 340 -15.47 4.02 16.05
CA SER A 340 -16.69 4.25 15.27
C SER A 340 -17.67 5.25 15.91
N PHE A 341 -17.82 5.26 17.24
CA PHE A 341 -18.67 6.23 17.95
C PHE A 341 -18.13 7.67 17.86
N SER A 342 -16.81 7.83 17.69
CA SER A 342 -16.19 9.14 17.50
C SER A 342 -16.37 9.61 16.06
N ASN A 343 -15.96 8.79 15.09
CA ASN A 343 -15.96 9.15 13.67
C ASN A 343 -17.36 9.42 13.09
N TYR A 344 -18.41 8.77 13.60
CA TYR A 344 -19.80 8.94 13.15
C TYR A 344 -20.68 9.67 14.19
N SER A 345 -20.07 10.44 15.10
CA SER A 345 -20.73 11.01 16.30
C SER A 345 -22.03 11.78 16.01
N THR A 346 -22.05 12.76 15.10
CA THR A 346 -23.30 13.51 14.79
C THR A 346 -24.37 12.63 14.14
N TYR A 347 -23.99 11.73 13.22
CA TYR A 347 -24.93 10.79 12.61
C TYR A 347 -25.53 9.85 13.65
N PHE A 348 -24.69 9.31 14.55
CA PHE A 348 -25.12 8.46 15.66
C PHE A 348 -26.13 9.16 16.57
N LEU A 349 -25.86 10.42 16.95
CA LEU A 349 -26.72 11.23 17.82
C LEU A 349 -28.05 11.61 17.15
N LYS A 350 -28.04 11.92 15.85
CA LYS A 350 -29.25 12.12 15.04
C LYS A 350 -30.10 10.85 14.98
N GLN A 351 -29.48 9.67 14.79
CA GLN A 351 -30.19 8.38 14.77
C GLN A 351 -30.65 7.89 16.17
N ALA A 352 -30.02 8.33 17.25
CA ALA A 352 -30.51 8.11 18.61
C ALA A 352 -31.79 8.90 18.89
N GLY A 353 -31.89 10.14 18.39
CA GLY A 353 -33.08 10.99 18.46
C GLY A 353 -32.84 12.44 18.87
N LEU A 354 -31.60 12.94 18.83
CA LEU A 354 -31.32 14.37 19.03
C LEU A 354 -31.67 15.18 17.78
N SER A 355 -32.01 16.46 17.98
CA SER A 355 -32.10 17.43 16.87
C SER A 355 -30.73 17.66 16.23
N GLU A 356 -30.72 18.13 14.98
CA GLU A 356 -29.50 18.28 14.18
C GLU A 356 -28.50 19.24 14.85
N ASP A 357 -28.92 20.48 15.13
CA ASP A 357 -28.20 21.49 15.91
C ASP A 357 -27.48 20.90 17.15
N LYS A 358 -28.21 20.16 17.99
CA LYS A 358 -27.66 19.53 19.19
C LYS A 358 -26.67 18.43 18.85
N SER A 359 -26.93 17.63 17.81
CA SER A 359 -26.05 16.55 17.36
C SER A 359 -24.72 17.07 16.80
N TYR A 360 -24.73 18.24 16.13
CA TYR A 360 -23.50 18.95 15.73
C TYR A 360 -22.80 19.60 16.94
N SER A 361 -23.56 20.21 17.86
CA SER A 361 -23.02 20.82 19.08
C SER A 361 -22.32 19.82 20.01
N PHE A 362 -22.90 18.64 20.21
CA PHE A 362 -22.28 17.54 20.98
C PHE A 362 -20.99 17.04 20.32
N ALA A 363 -20.96 16.91 18.99
CA ALA A 363 -19.76 16.51 18.26
C ALA A 363 -18.65 17.58 18.29
N LEU A 364 -19.00 18.87 18.24
CA LEU A 364 -18.04 19.97 18.46
C LEU A 364 -17.39 19.89 19.84
N GLY A 365 -18.18 19.69 20.90
CA GLY A 365 -17.66 19.46 22.25
C GLY A 365 -16.77 18.21 22.35
N GLN A 366 -17.13 17.14 21.63
CA GLN A 366 -16.36 15.90 21.58
C GLN A 366 -15.00 16.07 20.86
N TYR A 367 -14.94 16.72 19.70
CA TYR A 367 -13.69 16.93 18.98
C TYR A 367 -12.78 17.97 19.65
N ALA A 368 -13.32 19.00 20.31
CA ALA A 368 -12.52 19.90 21.16
C ALA A 368 -11.86 19.14 22.33
N ILE A 369 -12.59 18.21 22.95
CA ILE A 369 -12.04 17.28 23.95
C ILE A 369 -10.94 16.38 23.38
N ASN A 370 -11.00 16.03 22.09
CA ASN A 370 -9.93 15.25 21.46
C ASN A 370 -8.58 15.99 21.48
N MET A 371 -8.56 17.32 21.37
CA MET A 371 -7.32 18.10 21.52
C MET A 371 -6.85 18.17 22.99
N VAL A 372 -7.76 18.45 23.93
CA VAL A 372 -7.43 18.60 25.36
C VAL A 372 -6.90 17.30 25.97
N GLY A 373 -7.46 16.16 25.58
CA GLY A 373 -7.05 14.83 26.07
C GLY A 373 -5.58 14.50 25.79
N VAL A 374 -4.99 15.01 24.71
CA VAL A 374 -3.57 14.80 24.38
C VAL A 374 -2.65 15.41 25.45
N PHE A 375 -2.92 16.65 25.86
CA PHE A 375 -2.15 17.30 26.94
C PHE A 375 -2.41 16.67 28.31
N GLY A 376 -3.63 16.16 28.55
CA GLY A 376 -3.92 15.35 29.73
C GLY A 376 -3.09 14.06 29.79
N ALA A 377 -2.94 13.35 28.66
CA ALA A 377 -2.06 12.18 28.55
C ALA A 377 -0.58 12.53 28.77
N TRP A 378 -0.12 13.69 28.28
CA TRP A 378 1.24 14.21 28.59
C TRP A 378 1.43 14.40 30.09
N GLY A 379 0.43 14.98 30.77
CA GLY A 379 0.40 15.10 32.22
C GLY A 379 0.53 13.73 32.93
N LEU A 380 -0.29 12.75 32.54
CA LEU A 380 -0.27 11.40 33.13
C LEU A 380 1.06 10.66 32.91
N MET A 381 1.66 10.78 31.72
CA MET A 381 2.99 10.19 31.45
C MET A 381 4.09 10.87 32.29
N THR A 382 4.03 12.20 32.45
CA THR A 382 4.96 13.00 33.26
C THR A 382 4.83 12.68 34.75
N LEU A 383 3.60 12.52 35.25
CA LEU A 383 3.28 12.14 36.64
C LEU A 383 3.74 10.71 37.02
N GLY A 384 4.21 9.93 36.05
CA GLY A 384 4.87 8.64 36.33
C GLY A 384 4.11 7.41 35.86
N VAL A 385 2.94 7.55 35.22
CA VAL A 385 2.18 6.38 34.75
C VAL A 385 2.91 5.70 33.58
N GLY A 386 2.80 4.37 33.51
CA GLY A 386 3.34 3.56 32.41
C GLY A 386 2.45 3.57 31.17
N ARG A 387 3.03 3.45 29.97
CA ARG A 387 2.28 3.45 28.70
C ARG A 387 1.36 2.23 28.60
N ARG A 388 1.85 1.04 28.97
CA ARG A 388 1.06 -0.20 29.01
C ARG A 388 -0.08 -0.06 30.01
N SER A 389 0.17 0.55 31.17
CA SER A 389 -0.85 0.78 32.19
C SER A 389 -1.94 1.73 31.71
N LEU A 390 -1.59 2.90 31.14
CA LEU A 390 -2.56 3.83 30.54
C LEU A 390 -3.40 3.13 29.46
N TYR A 391 -2.76 2.41 28.55
CA TYR A 391 -3.44 1.73 27.43
C TYR A 391 -4.40 0.62 27.92
N LEU A 392 -3.97 -0.21 28.88
CA LEU A 392 -4.78 -1.30 29.42
C LEU A 392 -5.96 -0.80 30.28
N TYR A 393 -5.73 0.12 31.22
CA TYR A 393 -6.81 0.67 32.04
C TYR A 393 -7.76 1.57 31.21
N GLY A 394 -7.22 2.22 30.18
CA GLY A 394 -7.98 2.87 29.11
C GLY A 394 -9.01 1.94 28.49
N LEU A 395 -8.57 0.83 27.92
CA LEU A 395 -9.46 -0.18 27.32
C LEU A 395 -10.52 -0.70 28.31
N CYS A 396 -10.17 -0.92 29.59
CA CYS A 396 -11.15 -1.31 30.61
C CYS A 396 -12.26 -0.26 30.80
N GLY A 397 -11.90 1.03 30.91
CA GLY A 397 -12.88 2.12 31.02
C GLY A 397 -13.74 2.28 29.77
N LEU A 398 -13.12 2.24 28.59
CA LEU A 398 -13.81 2.31 27.30
C LEU A 398 -14.79 1.15 27.12
N CYS A 399 -14.39 -0.08 27.48
CA CYS A 399 -15.26 -1.26 27.42
C CYS A 399 -16.48 -1.12 28.33
N ALA A 400 -16.32 -0.57 29.54
CA ALA A 400 -17.44 -0.32 30.46
C ALA A 400 -18.40 0.76 29.90
N MET A 401 -17.87 1.84 29.31
CA MET A 401 -18.66 2.90 28.68
C MET A 401 -19.41 2.41 27.44
N LEU A 402 -18.82 1.50 26.66
CA LEU A 402 -19.49 0.84 25.52
C LEU A 402 -20.62 -0.09 25.96
N PHE A 403 -20.47 -0.79 27.08
CA PHE A 403 -21.59 -1.52 27.70
C PHE A 403 -22.70 -0.57 28.16
N ILE A 404 -22.38 0.57 28.79
CA ILE A 404 -23.37 1.59 29.17
C ILE A 404 -24.12 2.11 27.93
N LEU A 405 -23.42 2.40 26.82
CA LEU A 405 -24.04 2.76 25.54
C LEU A 405 -25.00 1.68 25.02
N GLY A 406 -24.62 0.40 25.12
CA GLY A 406 -25.51 -0.73 24.80
C GLY A 406 -26.77 -0.76 25.68
N PHE A 407 -26.62 -0.63 27.00
CA PHE A 407 -27.74 -0.62 27.94
C PHE A 407 -28.65 0.60 27.78
N LEU A 408 -28.13 1.77 27.35
CA LEU A 408 -28.95 2.92 26.97
C LEU A 408 -29.85 2.66 25.74
N GLY A 409 -29.64 1.57 25.01
CA GLY A 409 -30.57 1.10 23.96
C GLY A 409 -31.82 0.39 24.49
N LEU A 410 -31.83 -0.05 25.75
CA LEU A 410 -32.94 -0.75 26.39
C LEU A 410 -33.94 0.18 27.10
N VAL A 411 -33.69 1.49 27.11
CA VAL A 411 -34.56 2.48 27.75
C VAL A 411 -35.87 2.61 26.95
N PRO A 412 -37.06 2.56 27.59
CA PRO A 412 -38.33 2.72 26.89
C PRO A 412 -38.43 4.02 26.08
N GLU A 413 -39.17 3.97 24.97
CA GLU A 413 -39.39 5.12 24.07
C GLU A 413 -40.01 6.35 24.79
N GLU A 414 -40.77 6.13 25.85
CA GLU A 414 -41.29 7.18 26.75
C GLU A 414 -40.18 8.08 27.36
N HIS A 415 -38.94 7.62 27.39
CA HIS A 415 -37.76 8.34 27.91
C HIS A 415 -36.64 8.47 26.86
N LYS A 416 -36.97 8.35 25.57
CA LYS A 416 -36.02 8.41 24.45
C LYS A 416 -35.13 9.66 24.47
N THR A 417 -35.70 10.82 24.79
CA THR A 417 -34.97 12.11 24.84
C THR A 417 -33.92 12.13 25.95
N GLN A 418 -34.26 11.59 27.12
CA GLN A 418 -33.35 11.44 28.26
C GLN A 418 -32.24 10.43 27.95
N ALA A 419 -32.59 9.28 27.36
CA ALA A 419 -31.63 8.28 26.90
C ALA A 419 -30.67 8.84 25.85
N SER A 420 -31.17 9.66 24.92
CA SER A 420 -30.40 10.34 23.88
C SER A 420 -29.41 11.35 24.46
N LEU A 421 -29.83 12.17 25.42
CA LEU A 421 -28.92 13.12 26.11
C LEU A 421 -27.88 12.40 26.97
N ALA A 422 -28.24 11.29 27.63
CA ALA A 422 -27.29 10.44 28.34
C ALA A 422 -26.28 9.78 27.37
N THR A 423 -26.73 9.39 26.18
CA THR A 423 -25.92 8.83 25.10
C THR A 423 -24.84 9.83 24.62
N GLY A 424 -25.22 11.07 24.30
CA GLY A 424 -24.26 12.12 23.96
C GLY A 424 -23.29 12.47 25.09
N SER A 425 -23.78 12.46 26.34
CA SER A 425 -22.96 12.72 27.52
C SER A 425 -21.90 11.63 27.76
N ILE A 426 -22.27 10.34 27.63
CA ILE A 426 -21.30 9.25 27.80
C ILE A 426 -20.33 9.14 26.62
N MET A 427 -20.72 9.54 25.40
CA MET A 427 -19.80 9.64 24.26
C MET A 427 -18.71 10.72 24.47
N ILE A 428 -19.08 11.87 25.04
CA ILE A 428 -18.12 12.91 25.45
C ILE A 428 -17.12 12.39 26.50
N VAL A 429 -17.60 11.65 27.51
CA VAL A 429 -16.73 11.04 28.53
C VAL A 429 -15.86 9.93 27.95
N TRP A 430 -16.41 9.10 27.05
CA TRP A 430 -15.67 8.08 26.30
C TRP A 430 -14.53 8.69 25.49
N ALA A 431 -14.77 9.80 24.78
CA ALA A 431 -13.76 10.48 23.97
C ALA A 431 -12.63 11.06 24.84
N LEU A 432 -12.96 11.71 25.97
CA LEU A 432 -11.96 12.14 26.94
C LEU A 432 -11.12 10.96 27.44
N PHE A 433 -11.75 9.85 27.82
CA PHE A 433 -11.03 8.67 28.32
C PHE A 433 -10.15 8.03 27.25
N TYR A 434 -10.63 7.95 26.00
CA TYR A 434 -9.89 7.45 24.84
C TYR A 434 -8.64 8.29 24.57
N GLN A 435 -8.76 9.61 24.63
CA GLN A 435 -7.68 10.54 24.31
C GLN A 435 -6.69 10.74 25.47
N LEU A 436 -7.11 10.56 26.72
CA LEU A 436 -6.20 10.41 27.86
C LEU A 436 -5.42 9.08 27.83
N THR A 437 -5.87 8.09 27.06
CA THR A 437 -5.31 6.73 27.05
C THR A 437 -5.06 6.20 25.63
N VAL A 438 -5.92 5.34 25.10
CA VAL A 438 -5.71 4.50 23.92
C VAL A 438 -5.30 5.29 22.66
N GLY A 439 -6.02 6.35 22.31
CA GLY A 439 -5.75 7.13 21.09
C GLY A 439 -4.37 7.79 21.11
N THR A 440 -4.09 8.56 22.15
CA THR A 440 -2.83 9.31 22.28
C THR A 440 -1.63 8.39 22.56
N VAL A 441 -1.75 7.45 23.50
CA VAL A 441 -0.61 6.60 23.94
C VAL A 441 -0.21 5.59 22.86
N CYS A 442 -1.09 5.25 21.90
CA CYS A 442 -0.73 4.43 20.73
C CYS A 442 0.48 4.98 19.98
N TYR A 443 0.56 6.29 19.74
CA TYR A 443 1.65 6.90 18.96
C TYR A 443 3.01 6.82 19.66
N SER A 444 3.03 6.85 21.01
CA SER A 444 4.23 6.59 21.81
C SER A 444 4.61 5.11 21.74
N LEU A 445 3.69 4.20 22.07
CA LEU A 445 3.92 2.74 22.06
C LEU A 445 4.43 2.23 20.71
N VAL A 446 3.86 2.69 19.60
CA VAL A 446 4.26 2.30 18.24
C VAL A 446 5.70 2.74 17.93
N SER A 447 6.11 3.94 18.37
CA SER A 447 7.46 4.46 18.14
C SER A 447 8.51 3.86 19.09
N GLU A 448 8.11 3.45 20.29
CA GLU A 448 8.99 2.91 21.33
C GLU A 448 9.19 1.38 21.20
N LEU A 449 8.25 0.64 20.61
CA LEU A 449 8.30 -0.84 20.52
C LEU A 449 8.82 -1.40 19.17
N SER A 450 9.05 -0.55 18.18
CA SER A 450 9.68 -0.92 16.91
C SER A 450 11.21 -1.03 17.04
N SER A 451 11.85 -2.07 16.47
CA SER A 451 13.31 -2.14 16.35
C SER A 451 13.84 -1.06 15.39
N ARG A 452 14.97 -0.42 15.75
CA ARG A 452 15.60 0.66 14.95
C ARG A 452 15.76 0.26 13.49
N ARG A 453 16.37 -0.91 13.26
CA ARG A 453 16.63 -1.55 11.95
C ARG A 453 15.41 -1.64 11.02
N LEU A 454 14.20 -1.78 11.58
CA LEU A 454 12.96 -1.98 10.81
C LEU A 454 11.90 -0.90 11.08
N GLN A 455 12.22 0.16 11.83
CA GLN A 455 11.25 1.10 12.41
C GLN A 455 10.24 1.61 11.39
N ILE A 456 10.71 2.19 10.28
CA ILE A 456 9.84 2.71 9.20
C ILE A 456 8.93 1.60 8.64
N LYS A 457 9.49 0.42 8.35
CA LYS A 457 8.78 -0.72 7.75
C LYS A 457 7.69 -1.26 8.69
N THR A 458 8.01 -1.43 9.97
CA THR A 458 7.08 -1.92 11.00
C THR A 458 5.99 -0.89 11.33
N VAL A 459 6.30 0.41 11.34
CA VAL A 459 5.28 1.48 11.51
C VAL A 459 4.34 1.54 10.30
N VAL A 460 4.85 1.43 9.06
CA VAL A 460 4.04 1.35 7.83
C VAL A 460 3.14 0.11 7.83
N LEU A 461 3.64 -1.06 8.24
CA LEU A 461 2.81 -2.27 8.39
C LEU A 461 1.70 -2.07 9.44
N GLY A 462 2.02 -1.43 10.57
CA GLY A 462 1.05 -1.19 11.63
C GLY A 462 -0.07 -0.23 11.23
N ARG A 463 0.29 0.90 10.60
CA ARG A 463 -0.72 1.86 10.11
C ARG A 463 -1.56 1.25 8.97
N ASN A 464 -0.96 0.45 8.09
CA ASN A 464 -1.73 -0.34 7.12
C ASN A 464 -2.72 -1.31 7.77
N LEU A 465 -2.43 -1.91 8.94
CA LEU A 465 -3.42 -2.72 9.65
C LEU A 465 -4.53 -1.87 10.28
N TYR A 466 -4.21 -0.69 10.84
CA TYR A 466 -5.24 0.28 11.27
C TYR A 466 -6.19 0.60 10.11
N ASN A 467 -5.67 0.88 8.92
CA ASN A 467 -6.46 1.16 7.71
C ASN A 467 -7.29 -0.05 7.25
N VAL A 468 -6.71 -1.25 7.19
CA VAL A 468 -7.46 -2.47 6.80
C VAL A 468 -8.58 -2.80 7.79
N VAL A 469 -8.36 -2.60 9.09
CA VAL A 469 -9.42 -2.71 10.10
C VAL A 469 -10.42 -1.56 9.96
N GLY A 470 -9.95 -0.35 9.66
CA GLY A 470 -10.77 0.83 9.35
C GLY A 470 -11.75 0.58 8.21
N ILE A 471 -11.32 -0.11 7.15
CA ILE A 471 -12.21 -0.50 6.04
C ILE A 471 -13.34 -1.43 6.52
N ILE A 472 -13.04 -2.35 7.43
CA ILE A 472 -14.05 -3.23 8.02
C ILE A 472 -15.01 -2.42 8.92
N THR A 473 -14.50 -1.51 9.75
CA THR A 473 -15.36 -0.66 10.60
C THR A 473 -16.22 0.31 9.79
N ASN A 474 -15.69 0.87 8.70
CA ASN A 474 -16.38 1.78 7.79
C ASN A 474 -17.42 1.08 6.90
N VAL A 475 -17.39 -0.25 6.76
CA VAL A 475 -18.51 -1.02 6.19
C VAL A 475 -19.55 -1.33 7.27
N LEU A 476 -19.11 -1.81 8.45
CA LEU A 476 -20.02 -2.24 9.51
C LEU A 476 -20.81 -1.08 10.13
N THR A 477 -20.18 0.04 10.45
CA THR A 477 -20.83 1.14 11.20
C THR A 477 -21.97 1.81 10.42
N PRO A 478 -21.83 2.18 9.13
CA PRO A 478 -22.98 2.68 8.35
C PRO A 478 -24.15 1.70 8.31
N TYR A 479 -23.90 0.39 8.18
CA TYR A 479 -24.97 -0.63 8.21
C TYR A 479 -25.64 -0.74 9.59
N MET A 480 -24.87 -0.66 10.68
CA MET A 480 -25.39 -0.65 12.06
C MET A 480 -26.24 0.58 12.37
N LEU A 481 -25.95 1.74 11.77
CA LEU A 481 -26.60 3.01 12.12
C LEU A 481 -27.70 3.45 11.14
N ASN A 482 -27.62 3.08 9.87
CA ASN A 482 -28.56 3.57 8.86
C ASN A 482 -29.97 2.94 9.03
N PRO A 483 -31.05 3.74 9.06
CA PRO A 483 -32.43 3.25 9.18
C PRO A 483 -32.88 2.26 8.11
N SER A 484 -32.33 2.34 6.89
CA SER A 484 -32.65 1.43 5.78
C SER A 484 -31.78 0.16 5.76
N ALA A 485 -30.99 -0.08 6.81
CA ALA A 485 -30.07 -1.21 6.94
C ALA A 485 -30.36 -2.02 8.21
N TRP A 486 -29.46 -2.06 9.20
CA TRP A 486 -29.66 -2.82 10.44
C TRP A 486 -30.27 -1.99 11.57
N ASN A 487 -30.13 -0.65 11.55
CA ASN A 487 -30.78 0.29 12.49
C ASN A 487 -30.59 -0.08 13.98
N TRP A 488 -29.41 -0.57 14.36
CA TRP A 488 -29.07 -0.99 15.73
C TRP A 488 -28.91 0.18 16.72
N ARG A 489 -28.59 1.39 16.25
CA ARG A 489 -28.44 2.60 17.08
C ARG A 489 -27.55 2.31 18.31
N ASN A 490 -28.06 2.50 19.53
CA ASN A 490 -27.36 2.22 20.79
C ASN A 490 -26.92 0.75 20.99
N TYR A 491 -27.62 -0.24 20.42
CA TYR A 491 -27.22 -1.65 20.53
C TYR A 491 -25.84 -1.95 19.91
N THR A 492 -25.38 -1.09 19.01
CA THR A 492 -24.00 -1.06 18.49
C THR A 492 -22.95 -1.06 19.62
N GLY A 493 -23.28 -0.52 20.80
CA GLY A 493 -22.41 -0.51 21.98
C GLY A 493 -22.01 -1.91 22.45
N PHE A 494 -22.94 -2.88 22.44
CA PHE A 494 -22.63 -4.26 22.84
C PHE A 494 -21.64 -4.96 21.90
N PHE A 495 -21.75 -4.70 20.59
CA PHE A 495 -20.83 -5.24 19.59
C PHE A 495 -19.39 -4.75 19.82
N TRP A 496 -19.20 -3.43 19.96
CA TRP A 496 -17.88 -2.86 20.21
C TRP A 496 -17.36 -3.16 21.62
N ALA A 497 -18.23 -3.28 22.63
CA ALA A 497 -17.83 -3.72 23.97
C ALA A 497 -17.26 -5.15 23.95
N GLY A 498 -17.90 -6.09 23.25
CA GLY A 498 -17.40 -7.46 23.10
C GLY A 498 -16.04 -7.53 22.39
N ILE A 499 -15.83 -6.69 21.36
CA ILE A 499 -14.53 -6.58 20.67
C ILE A 499 -13.48 -5.90 21.56
N CYS A 500 -13.82 -4.82 22.26
CA CYS A 500 -12.93 -4.12 23.19
C CYS A 500 -12.47 -5.06 24.33
N PHE A 501 -13.36 -5.92 24.84
CA PHE A 501 -13.01 -6.95 25.82
C PHE A 501 -11.94 -7.93 25.32
N MET A 502 -12.03 -8.37 24.07
CA MET A 502 -10.96 -9.18 23.44
C MET A 502 -9.65 -8.39 23.30
N CYS A 503 -9.71 -7.08 23.07
CA CYS A 503 -8.54 -6.19 23.04
C CYS A 503 -7.89 -6.01 24.42
N ILE A 504 -8.67 -6.01 25.52
CA ILE A 504 -8.14 -6.03 26.90
C ILE A 504 -7.33 -7.32 27.14
N ILE A 505 -7.89 -8.48 26.79
CA ILE A 505 -7.21 -9.79 26.94
C ILE A 505 -5.90 -9.78 26.15
N TYR A 506 -5.93 -9.35 24.89
CA TYR A 506 -4.74 -9.23 24.06
C TYR A 506 -3.67 -8.35 24.72
N THR A 507 -4.05 -7.12 25.10
CA THR A 507 -3.15 -6.12 25.68
C THR A 507 -2.52 -6.62 26.98
N TYR A 508 -3.31 -7.27 27.84
CA TYR A 508 -2.84 -7.85 29.10
C TYR A 508 -1.69 -8.86 28.88
N PHE A 509 -1.77 -9.71 27.84
CA PHE A 509 -0.76 -10.75 27.58
C PHE A 509 0.37 -10.34 26.63
N ARG A 510 0.16 -9.44 25.66
CA ARG A 510 1.12 -9.19 24.55
C ARG A 510 1.85 -7.85 24.63
N LEU A 511 1.20 -6.76 25.01
CA LEU A 511 1.73 -5.38 24.91
C LEU A 511 2.65 -5.05 26.10
N PRO A 512 3.99 -4.95 25.96
CA PRO A 512 4.91 -4.71 27.07
C PRO A 512 4.90 -3.24 27.53
N GLU A 513 5.51 -2.97 28.69
CA GLU A 513 5.79 -1.61 29.16
C GLU A 513 7.19 -1.16 28.70
N PRO A 514 7.32 -0.11 27.87
CA PRO A 514 8.61 0.47 27.47
C PRO A 514 9.18 1.51 28.45
N ARG A 515 8.38 1.99 29.42
CA ARG A 515 8.81 3.05 30.36
C ARG A 515 10.15 2.73 31.03
N GLY A 516 11.11 3.64 30.88
CA GLY A 516 12.42 3.56 31.53
C GLY A 516 13.41 2.62 30.85
N ARG A 517 13.19 2.26 29.58
CA ARG A 517 14.09 1.42 28.78
C ARG A 517 14.61 2.15 27.54
N THR A 518 15.86 1.86 27.20
CA THR A 518 16.48 2.18 25.92
C THR A 518 16.02 1.20 24.82
N PHE A 519 16.23 1.57 23.55
CA PHE A 519 16.01 0.64 22.43
C PHE A 519 16.85 -0.64 22.57
N ALA A 520 18.13 -0.53 23.00
CA ALA A 520 19.00 -1.68 23.17
C ALA A 520 18.53 -2.65 24.28
N GLU A 521 18.08 -2.14 25.43
CA GLU A 521 17.46 -2.99 26.47
C GLU A 521 16.20 -3.70 25.95
N LEU A 522 15.36 -2.97 25.20
CA LEU A 522 14.18 -3.57 24.59
C LEU A 522 14.58 -4.63 23.56
N ASP A 523 15.61 -4.41 22.76
CA ASP A 523 16.12 -5.36 21.75
C ASP A 523 16.52 -6.67 22.45
N VAL A 524 17.37 -6.60 23.48
CA VAL A 524 17.74 -7.74 24.34
C VAL A 524 16.53 -8.42 25.01
N LEU A 525 15.55 -7.67 25.54
CA LEU A 525 14.34 -8.23 26.16
C LEU A 525 13.44 -8.98 25.17
N PHE A 526 13.37 -8.51 23.92
CA PHE A 526 12.60 -9.15 22.85
C PHE A 526 13.32 -10.40 22.30
N GLU A 527 14.65 -10.36 22.16
CA GLU A 527 15.47 -11.50 21.72
C GLU A 527 15.52 -12.63 22.74
N LYS A 528 15.71 -12.31 24.03
CA LYS A 528 15.58 -13.25 25.16
C LYS A 528 14.15 -13.77 25.36
N GLY A 529 13.19 -13.39 24.51
CA GLY A 529 11.83 -13.91 24.49
C GLY A 529 11.00 -13.53 25.72
N VAL A 530 11.43 -12.55 26.53
CA VAL A 530 10.88 -12.26 27.86
C VAL A 530 9.37 -11.99 27.78
N SER A 531 8.59 -12.52 28.72
CA SER A 531 7.14 -12.30 28.74
C SER A 531 6.82 -10.80 28.87
N ALA A 532 5.88 -10.27 28.08
CA ALA A 532 5.56 -8.85 28.05
C ALA A 532 5.17 -8.27 29.43
N ARG A 533 4.62 -9.11 30.32
CA ARG A 533 4.28 -8.76 31.72
C ARG A 533 5.49 -8.61 32.64
N LYS A 534 6.69 -9.02 32.22
CA LYS A 534 7.95 -8.97 32.99
C LYS A 534 8.92 -7.88 32.53
N PHE A 535 8.69 -7.20 31.40
CA PHE A 535 9.60 -6.18 30.85
C PHE A 535 9.99 -5.08 31.87
N ALA A 536 9.03 -4.63 32.67
CA ALA A 536 9.28 -3.63 33.72
C ALA A 536 10.14 -4.16 34.90
N SER A 537 10.17 -5.48 35.13
CA SER A 537 10.77 -6.12 36.31
C SER A 537 11.98 -7.02 36.01
N THR A 538 12.38 -7.15 34.74
CA THR A 538 13.55 -7.92 34.33
C THR A 538 14.74 -6.97 34.20
N GLU A 539 15.77 -7.16 35.01
CA GLU A 539 17.02 -6.42 34.87
C GLU A 539 17.75 -6.83 33.58
N VAL A 540 18.46 -5.88 32.97
CA VAL A 540 19.10 -6.03 31.66
C VAL A 540 20.41 -5.28 31.72
N ASP A 541 21.53 -5.98 31.61
CA ASP A 541 22.83 -5.35 31.38
C ASP A 541 23.16 -5.46 29.89
N VAL A 542 23.14 -4.30 29.21
CA VAL A 542 23.41 -4.16 27.76
C VAL A 542 24.92 -4.17 27.47
N PHE A 543 25.76 -4.02 28.49
CA PHE A 543 27.22 -3.95 28.35
C PHE A 543 27.93 -5.22 28.83
N HIS A 544 27.24 -6.07 29.60
CA HIS A 544 27.81 -7.30 30.15
C HIS A 544 27.36 -8.59 29.42
N GLU A 545 26.31 -8.51 28.59
CA GLU A 545 25.87 -9.58 27.68
C GLU A 545 25.65 -9.03 26.26
N VAL A 546 26.16 -9.73 25.25
CA VAL A 546 26.07 -9.41 23.81
C VAL A 546 26.88 -8.18 23.34
N VAL A 547 28.20 -8.32 23.42
CA VAL A 547 28.97 -8.24 22.16
C VAL A 547 29.09 -9.67 21.67
N GLU A 548 28.54 -10.00 20.49
CA GLU A 548 28.87 -11.28 19.87
C GLU A 548 30.34 -11.27 19.46
N GLU A 549 31.12 -12.21 20.00
CA GLU A 549 32.53 -12.42 19.66
C GLU A 549 32.74 -12.54 18.13
N LYS A 550 31.76 -13.08 17.39
CA LYS A 550 31.77 -13.09 15.92
C LYS A 550 31.75 -11.71 15.26
N VAL A 551 31.01 -10.75 15.81
CA VAL A 551 30.92 -9.39 15.27
C VAL A 551 32.20 -8.60 15.59
N MET A 552 32.82 -8.89 16.74
CA MET A 552 34.07 -8.25 17.15
C MET A 552 35.30 -8.84 16.44
N ASN A 553 35.38 -10.17 16.29
CA ASN A 553 36.47 -10.81 15.55
C ASN A 553 36.42 -10.43 14.06
N GLN A 554 35.22 -10.27 13.47
CA GLN A 554 35.06 -9.68 12.13
C GLN A 554 35.46 -8.20 12.06
N TYR A 555 35.59 -7.49 13.18
CA TYR A 555 36.12 -6.14 13.23
C TYR A 555 37.65 -6.17 13.26
N GLU A 556 38.24 -7.03 14.09
CA GLU A 556 39.70 -7.20 14.21
C GLU A 556 40.33 -7.78 12.91
N ASP A 557 39.75 -8.83 12.32
CA ASP A 557 40.17 -9.40 11.02
C ASP A 557 40.23 -8.36 9.88
N ILE A 558 39.39 -7.32 9.96
CA ILE A 558 39.29 -6.24 8.96
C ILE A 558 40.26 -5.09 9.27
N VAL A 559 40.61 -4.87 10.54
CA VAL A 559 41.57 -3.83 10.96
C VAL A 559 43.01 -4.29 10.77
N ASP A 560 43.33 -5.54 11.10
CA ASP A 560 44.70 -6.09 11.06
C ASP A 560 45.07 -6.75 9.71
N SER A 561 44.26 -6.61 8.67
CA SER A 561 44.57 -7.10 7.31
C SER A 561 45.39 -6.08 6.49
N PRO A 562 46.73 -6.23 6.34
CA PRO A 562 47.54 -5.30 5.54
C PRO A 562 47.22 -5.38 4.05
N ALA A 563 46.83 -4.26 3.45
CA ALA A 563 46.34 -4.20 2.09
C ALA A 563 47.39 -4.57 1.02
N LYS A 564 47.32 -5.80 0.48
CA LYS A 564 47.96 -6.20 -0.78
C LYS A 564 46.92 -6.37 -1.88
N GLY A 565 46.81 -5.40 -2.80
CA GLY A 565 45.95 -5.55 -4.00
C GLY A 565 45.54 -4.29 -4.76
N ALA A 566 45.80 -3.08 -4.24
CA ALA A 566 45.31 -1.85 -4.88
C ALA A 566 46.20 -1.35 -6.04
N LYS A 567 45.91 -1.79 -7.27
CA LYS A 567 46.29 -1.08 -8.51
C LYS A 567 45.11 -1.03 -9.48
N GLY A 568 44.52 0.16 -9.66
CA GLY A 568 43.63 0.45 -10.81
C GLY A 568 42.20 0.91 -10.47
N ALA A 569 42.02 2.03 -9.76
CA ALA A 569 40.75 2.78 -9.73
C ALA A 569 40.91 4.22 -9.16
N THR A 570 41.57 5.13 -9.89
CA THR A 570 41.58 6.56 -9.52
C THR A 570 40.32 7.24 -10.04
N LEU A 571 39.54 7.89 -9.16
CA LEU A 571 38.36 8.65 -9.58
C LEU A 571 38.74 9.90 -10.39
N VAL A 572 37.91 10.24 -11.37
CA VAL A 572 37.83 11.61 -11.91
C VAL A 572 36.48 12.20 -11.53
N ALA A 573 36.48 13.07 -10.53
CA ALA A 573 35.38 13.99 -10.24
C ALA A 573 35.87 15.42 -10.56
N ALA A 574 35.18 16.09 -11.48
CA ALA A 574 35.63 17.39 -11.98
C ALA A 574 34.92 18.55 -11.27
N GLN A 575 35.69 19.50 -10.71
CA GLN A 575 35.17 20.86 -10.51
C GLN A 575 36.25 21.96 -10.58
N VAL A 576 36.15 22.72 -11.67
CA VAL A 576 36.56 24.12 -11.92
C VAL A 576 37.24 24.87 -10.75
N ARG A 577 38.47 25.34 -10.97
CA ARG A 577 38.83 26.77 -10.77
C ARG A 577 40.11 27.20 -11.49
N CYS A 578 40.30 28.52 -11.52
CA CYS A 578 41.19 29.30 -12.38
C CYS A 578 42.69 28.90 -12.33
N ARG A 579 43.38 29.04 -13.48
CA ARG A 579 44.83 29.26 -13.52
C ARG A 579 45.13 30.75 -13.73
N ALA A 580 46.05 31.28 -12.93
CA ALA A 580 46.88 32.42 -13.30
C ALA A 580 48.14 31.93 -14.04
N LEU A 581 48.93 32.84 -14.60
CA LEU A 581 50.15 32.52 -15.37
C LEU A 581 51.37 32.34 -14.44
N PRO A 582 52.35 31.50 -14.83
CA PRO A 582 53.69 31.46 -14.24
C PRO A 582 54.66 32.38 -15.00
N PRO A 583 55.87 32.60 -14.46
CA PRO A 583 57.09 32.83 -15.24
C PRO A 583 57.95 31.55 -15.36
N GLU A 584 58.95 31.67 -16.23
CA GLU A 584 60.13 30.82 -16.49
C GLU A 584 60.86 30.31 -15.20
N ASP A 585 61.79 29.33 -15.24
CA ASP A 585 62.91 29.26 -16.21
C ASP A 585 63.67 27.92 -16.26
N SER A 586 64.35 27.66 -17.40
CA SER A 586 65.54 26.78 -17.61
C SER A 586 65.49 25.27 -17.23
N ALA A 587 66.31 24.36 -17.77
CA ALA A 587 66.97 24.26 -19.09
C ALA A 587 67.50 22.81 -19.30
N GLY A 588 67.64 22.36 -20.55
CA GLY A 588 68.36 21.14 -20.93
C GLY A 588 67.59 19.80 -20.77
N GLU A 589 67.94 18.73 -21.49
CA GLU A 589 68.84 18.63 -22.65
C GLU A 589 68.50 17.40 -23.55
N ARG A 590 68.88 17.51 -24.83
CA ARG A 590 69.13 16.42 -25.82
C ARG A 590 68.03 15.40 -26.14
N ALA A 591 67.49 15.57 -27.35
CA ALA A 591 66.92 14.53 -28.22
C ALA A 591 68.04 13.55 -28.73
N PRO A 592 67.85 12.57 -29.66
CA PRO A 592 66.99 12.66 -30.85
C PRO A 592 66.33 11.36 -31.40
N ASN A 593 65.54 11.54 -32.47
CA ASN A 593 65.16 10.57 -33.53
C ASN A 593 64.31 9.35 -33.11
N LEU A 594 63.23 8.99 -33.81
CA LEU A 594 63.10 8.90 -35.27
C LEU A 594 61.83 9.55 -35.85
N THR A 595 61.91 9.86 -37.15
CA THR A 595 60.89 10.56 -37.95
C THR A 595 60.05 9.61 -38.82
N TRP A 596 59.05 10.20 -39.49
CA TRP A 596 58.34 9.87 -40.74
C TRP A 596 56.82 10.03 -40.50
N ALA A 597 56.21 11.19 -40.76
CA ALA A 597 55.90 11.80 -42.07
C ALA A 597 54.65 11.15 -42.76
N SER A 598 53.76 11.89 -43.43
CA SER A 598 53.59 13.36 -43.55
C SER A 598 52.22 13.71 -44.20
N GLN A 599 51.96 15.02 -44.34
CA GLN A 599 50.89 15.65 -45.15
C GLN A 599 49.45 15.60 -44.55
N GLY A 600 48.72 16.73 -44.47
CA GLY A 600 49.17 18.11 -44.69
C GLY A 600 48.09 19.20 -44.58
N THR A 601 48.55 20.44 -44.30
CA THR A 601 47.93 21.76 -44.63
C THR A 601 46.53 22.13 -44.07
N SER A 602 46.26 23.37 -43.61
CA SER A 602 47.11 24.56 -43.36
C SER A 602 46.36 25.67 -42.59
N ALA A 603 47.10 26.50 -41.82
CA ALA A 603 46.90 27.91 -41.39
C ALA A 603 45.46 28.54 -41.28
N LEU A 604 45.04 29.16 -40.15
CA LEU A 604 45.49 30.41 -39.48
C LEU A 604 45.16 31.72 -40.28
N PRO A 605 44.97 32.92 -39.64
CA PRO A 605 45.41 33.31 -38.29
C PRO A 605 44.42 34.12 -37.38
N TYR A 606 44.93 34.38 -36.16
CA TYR A 606 44.53 35.34 -35.11
C TYR A 606 43.91 36.70 -35.52
N ARG A 607 43.05 37.27 -34.65
CA ARG A 607 43.39 38.48 -33.83
C ARG A 607 42.34 38.93 -32.79
N GLY A 608 42.83 39.53 -31.69
CA GLY A 608 42.29 40.79 -31.13
C GLY A 608 41.15 40.75 -30.10
N ARG A 609 41.44 41.09 -28.83
CA ARG A 609 40.44 41.60 -27.86
C ARG A 609 40.42 43.14 -27.89
N ARG A 610 39.29 43.79 -27.59
CA ARG A 610 39.14 44.84 -26.53
C ARG A 610 37.67 45.28 -26.33
N CYS A 611 37.48 46.21 -25.41
CA CYS A 611 36.26 46.45 -24.63
C CYS A 611 35.18 47.34 -25.29
N ALA A 612 34.06 47.45 -24.57
CA ALA A 612 32.97 48.44 -24.64
C ALA A 612 33.50 49.92 -24.58
N PRO A 613 32.68 51.02 -24.72
CA PRO A 613 31.29 51.12 -24.20
C PRO A 613 30.25 52.10 -24.83
N SER A 614 28.98 51.90 -24.45
CA SER A 614 27.96 52.89 -23.98
C SER A 614 27.52 54.16 -24.76
N PHE A 615 26.29 54.60 -24.38
CA PHE A 615 25.72 55.96 -24.37
C PHE A 615 24.88 56.47 -25.57
N ARG A 616 24.19 57.60 -25.32
CA ARG A 616 22.88 58.01 -25.88
C ARG A 616 22.99 58.94 -27.11
N GLY A 617 22.02 58.85 -28.03
CA GLY A 617 21.06 59.97 -28.20
C GLY A 617 21.04 60.82 -29.50
N ALA A 618 20.31 60.35 -30.53
CA ALA A 618 19.59 61.15 -31.55
C ALA A 618 20.44 62.09 -32.47
N PRO A 619 19.88 62.90 -33.42
CA PRO A 619 18.51 62.95 -33.98
C PRO A 619 18.40 63.06 -35.54
N PHE A 620 17.14 63.10 -36.04
CA PHE A 620 16.61 63.93 -37.17
C PHE A 620 16.60 63.51 -38.68
N GLN A 621 15.46 63.87 -39.32
CA GLN A 621 15.12 64.14 -40.75
C GLN A 621 14.72 63.01 -41.74
N GLY A 622 13.82 63.39 -42.69
CA GLY A 622 13.13 62.55 -43.71
C GLY A 622 13.66 62.76 -45.15
N PRO A 623 12.86 62.96 -46.25
CA PRO A 623 11.48 63.55 -46.29
C PRO A 623 10.49 63.13 -47.46
N ARG A 624 9.30 63.78 -47.55
CA ARG A 624 8.33 63.92 -48.72
C ARG A 624 7.55 62.65 -49.20
N HIS A 625 6.38 62.62 -49.86
CA HIS A 625 5.08 63.38 -50.05
C HIS A 625 4.11 62.38 -50.81
N LEU A 626 2.82 62.53 -51.18
CA LEU A 626 1.72 63.53 -51.15
C LEU A 626 0.39 62.81 -50.68
N GLU A 627 -0.78 63.39 -50.30
CA GLU A 627 -1.28 64.79 -50.11
C GLU A 627 -2.33 65.31 -51.16
N LEU A 628 -3.65 65.09 -50.92
CA LEU A 628 -4.84 65.68 -51.61
C LEU A 628 -6.09 65.72 -50.66
N GLN A 629 -7.18 66.48 -50.99
CA GLN A 629 -8.19 66.99 -50.01
C GLN A 629 -9.71 66.88 -50.39
N PRO A 630 -10.70 67.28 -49.52
CA PRO A 630 -12.13 66.83 -49.53
C PRO A 630 -13.16 67.84 -50.13
N PRO A 631 -14.51 67.62 -49.98
CA PRO A 631 -15.28 68.40 -48.96
C PRO A 631 -16.63 67.84 -48.40
N GLY A 632 -17.03 68.32 -47.20
CA GLY A 632 -18.43 68.58 -46.72
C GLY A 632 -19.38 67.42 -46.32
N ALA A 633 -20.60 67.64 -45.75
CA ALA A 633 -21.13 68.71 -44.86
C ALA A 633 -22.58 68.40 -44.36
N ALA A 634 -22.95 68.83 -43.13
CA ALA A 634 -24.31 68.85 -42.50
C ALA A 634 -25.01 67.47 -42.27
N GLU A 635 -25.99 67.25 -41.38
CA GLU A 635 -26.89 68.06 -40.50
C GLU A 635 -26.88 67.54 -39.01
N GLY A 636 -27.70 67.92 -38.00
CA GLY A 636 -28.91 68.78 -37.94
C GLY A 636 -29.44 69.17 -36.54
N SER A 637 -29.48 68.26 -35.54
CA SER A 637 -29.91 68.53 -34.12
C SER A 637 -31.41 68.94 -33.94
N PRO A 638 -31.91 69.45 -32.77
CA PRO A 638 -31.85 69.05 -31.34
C PRO A 638 -33.22 69.02 -30.57
N GLY A 639 -33.22 68.80 -29.24
CA GLY A 639 -34.26 69.28 -28.28
C GLY A 639 -35.00 68.17 -27.48
N ALA A 640 -35.15 68.14 -26.14
CA ALA A 640 -35.54 69.14 -25.10
C ALA A 640 -37.08 69.34 -24.96
N ALA A 641 -37.72 69.43 -23.78
CA ALA A 641 -37.36 69.19 -22.36
C ALA A 641 -38.63 69.28 -21.46
N ARG A 642 -38.56 68.89 -20.16
CA ARG A 642 -39.27 69.56 -19.01
C ARG A 642 -38.90 69.00 -17.62
N ARG A 643 -39.30 69.73 -16.55
CA ARG A 643 -39.02 69.60 -15.09
C ARG A 643 -40.29 70.04 -14.30
N PRO A 644 -40.37 69.87 -12.95
CA PRO A 644 -39.60 69.04 -12.02
C PRO A 644 -40.53 67.91 -11.48
N PRO A 645 -41.12 67.83 -10.24
CA PRO A 645 -40.96 68.53 -8.95
C PRO A 645 -40.22 67.65 -7.87
N ALA A 646 -40.53 67.86 -6.57
CA ALA A 646 -40.14 67.07 -5.38
C ALA A 646 -41.23 67.30 -4.28
N PRO A 647 -41.19 66.85 -2.99
CA PRO A 647 -40.07 66.42 -2.10
C PRO A 647 -40.21 64.99 -1.51
N GLY A 648 -39.31 64.44 -0.68
CA GLY A 648 -37.99 64.89 -0.19
C GLY A 648 -37.37 64.01 0.94
N SER A 649 -36.10 64.28 1.28
CA SER A 649 -35.26 63.77 2.42
C SER A 649 -35.05 62.24 2.65
N CYS A 650 -33.88 61.73 3.06
CA CYS A 650 -32.51 62.31 3.12
C CYS A 650 -31.39 61.23 3.26
N THR A 651 -30.22 61.48 2.66
CA THR A 651 -28.80 61.18 3.05
C THR A 651 -28.42 59.97 3.94
N SER A 652 -27.27 59.28 3.82
CA SER A 652 -26.10 59.32 2.88
C SER A 652 -25.13 58.14 3.17
N ARG A 653 -24.77 57.26 2.22
CA ARG A 653 -23.56 57.22 1.34
C ARG A 653 -22.15 56.95 1.96
N ARG A 654 -21.56 55.82 1.52
CA ARG A 654 -20.17 55.57 1.01
C ARG A 654 -18.92 55.64 1.93
N ALA A 655 -18.19 54.51 2.01
CA ALA A 655 -16.85 54.17 1.44
C ALA A 655 -15.84 55.31 1.07
N PRO A 656 -14.49 55.10 0.99
CA PRO A 656 -13.80 53.83 0.57
C PRO A 656 -12.34 53.50 1.07
N ALA A 657 -11.86 52.29 0.69
CA ALA A 657 -10.49 51.92 0.22
C ALA A 657 -9.19 52.00 1.10
N PHE A 658 -8.18 51.23 0.62
CA PHE A 658 -6.74 51.17 0.97
C PHE A 658 -6.27 50.54 2.31
N GLY A 659 -5.03 49.99 2.26
CA GLY A 659 -4.12 49.66 3.38
C GLY A 659 -2.72 50.20 3.04
N PRO A 660 -1.57 49.65 3.51
CA PRO A 660 -1.34 48.51 4.43
C PRO A 660 -0.26 48.76 5.52
N THR A 661 0.22 47.70 6.20
CA THR A 661 1.49 47.56 6.99
C THR A 661 1.65 48.26 8.37
N GLY A 662 2.40 47.60 9.28
CA GLY A 662 2.82 48.08 10.62
C GLY A 662 2.48 47.09 11.76
N ARG A 663 3.27 46.02 12.01
CA ARG A 663 4.47 45.90 12.87
C ARG A 663 4.26 46.05 14.40
N CYS A 664 4.74 45.03 15.13
CA CYS A 664 5.21 45.04 16.53
C CYS A 664 4.17 45.26 17.66
N PHE A 665 4.36 44.76 18.89
CA PHE A 665 5.04 43.53 19.36
C PHE A 665 4.46 43.16 20.76
N PHE A 666 4.75 41.96 21.27
CA PHE A 666 4.24 41.47 22.57
C PHE A 666 4.84 42.15 23.81
N GLY A 667 4.01 42.32 24.83
CA GLY A 667 4.40 42.53 26.23
C GLY A 667 3.19 42.97 27.09
N LEU A 668 3.08 42.66 28.39
CA LEU A 668 3.78 41.67 29.23
C LEU A 668 2.97 41.52 30.54
N THR A 669 2.97 40.33 31.17
CA THR A 669 2.64 40.10 32.60
C THR A 669 1.44 40.80 33.28
N SER A 670 0.40 40.02 33.55
CA SER A 670 -0.28 39.86 34.87
C SER A 670 -0.42 41.04 35.86
N ARG A 671 -1.65 41.29 36.32
CA ARG A 671 -1.99 41.29 37.77
C ARG A 671 -3.50 41.14 38.03
N THR A 672 -3.85 40.90 39.30
CA THR A 672 -5.17 40.50 39.80
C THR A 672 -6.00 41.65 40.38
N SER A 673 -7.29 41.34 40.64
CA SER A 673 -8.20 41.93 41.65
C SER A 673 -8.75 43.35 41.47
N LEU A 674 -10.10 43.43 41.44
CA LEU A 674 -11.01 44.44 42.02
C LEU A 674 -12.44 43.86 41.89
N GLN A 675 -13.05 43.27 42.92
CA GLN A 675 -13.89 43.88 43.97
C GLN A 675 -15.08 44.76 43.49
N THR A 676 -16.29 44.19 43.63
CA THR A 676 -17.52 44.75 44.24
C THR A 676 -17.66 46.29 44.35
N GLY A 677 -18.70 46.98 43.87
CA GLY A 677 -20.07 46.58 43.49
C GLY A 677 -21.14 47.13 44.47
N GLN A 678 -22.26 47.71 44.01
CA GLN A 678 -23.39 48.13 44.87
C GLN A 678 -24.78 48.15 44.17
N ARG A 679 -25.75 47.42 44.76
CA ARG A 679 -27.16 47.83 45.12
C ARG A 679 -28.15 48.25 43.99
N ARG A 680 -29.48 48.03 44.06
CA ARG A 680 -30.41 47.53 45.11
C ARG A 680 -31.84 47.24 44.55
N ARG A 681 -32.63 46.38 45.24
CA ARG A 681 -34.14 46.32 45.30
C ARG A 681 -34.94 45.90 44.02
N LEU A 682 -36.16 45.34 44.08
CA LEU A 682 -36.85 44.44 45.06
C LEU A 682 -38.18 43.87 44.47
N ASP A 683 -38.84 42.98 45.23
CA ASP A 683 -40.27 42.59 45.24
C ASP A 683 -40.78 41.33 44.49
N SER A 684 -41.91 40.79 45.00
CA SER A 684 -42.50 39.44 44.77
C SER A 684 -44.01 39.44 45.14
N PRO A 685 -44.81 38.36 44.89
CA PRO A 685 -45.03 37.32 45.93
C PRO A 685 -45.38 35.88 45.41
N ARG A 686 -45.82 35.01 46.34
CA ARG A 686 -46.26 33.59 46.19
C ARG A 686 -47.82 33.49 46.36
N PRO A 687 -48.53 32.41 46.82
CA PRO A 687 -48.26 30.98 47.19
C PRO A 687 -49.32 30.01 46.53
N PRO A 688 -49.72 28.79 47.01
CA PRO A 688 -49.33 27.99 48.20
C PRO A 688 -49.10 26.45 48.02
N SER A 689 -48.68 25.84 49.14
CA SER A 689 -48.50 24.38 49.44
C SER A 689 -49.84 23.73 49.92
N PRO A 690 -49.94 22.49 50.51
CA PRO A 690 -49.00 21.61 51.26
C PRO A 690 -48.92 20.18 50.64
N PRO A 691 -48.55 19.04 51.31
CA PRO A 691 -48.08 18.79 52.69
C PRO A 691 -46.81 17.90 52.81
N LEU A 692 -46.84 16.87 53.66
CA LEU A 692 -45.81 16.01 54.29
C LEU A 692 -46.52 14.74 54.86
N PRO A 693 -45.91 13.77 55.59
CA PRO A 693 -44.52 13.62 56.10
C PRO A 693 -43.89 12.24 55.69
N GLN A 694 -42.74 11.73 56.19
CA GLN A 694 -41.68 12.22 57.10
C GLN A 694 -40.28 11.89 56.49
N THR A 695 -39.18 11.37 57.09
CA THR A 695 -38.84 10.83 58.43
C THR A 695 -37.34 11.10 58.77
N HIS A 696 -36.88 10.63 59.93
CA HIS A 696 -35.58 10.86 60.58
C HIS A 696 -34.52 9.80 60.17
N SER A 697 -33.19 10.02 60.21
CA SER A 697 -32.32 11.17 60.58
C SER A 697 -30.86 10.91 60.06
N TYR A 698 -29.75 11.63 60.35
CA TYR A 698 -29.50 12.71 61.31
C TYR A 698 -28.53 13.82 60.83
N LEU A 699 -27.27 13.91 61.31
CA LEU A 699 -26.46 15.14 61.28
C LEU A 699 -24.94 14.98 61.07
N ASN A 700 -24.38 16.01 60.40
CA ASN A 700 -23.04 16.61 60.53
C ASN A 700 -21.80 16.14 59.73
N ARG A 701 -21.02 17.20 59.41
CA ARG A 701 -19.72 17.33 58.70
C ARG A 701 -18.52 17.17 59.69
N PRO A 702 -17.22 17.31 59.30
CA PRO A 702 -16.61 17.58 57.98
C PRO A 702 -15.49 16.58 57.58
N ALA A 703 -14.78 16.88 56.49
CA ALA A 703 -13.66 16.09 55.95
C ALA A 703 -12.27 16.54 56.45
N ILE A 704 -11.25 15.68 56.27
CA ILE A 704 -9.86 16.01 55.88
C ILE A 704 -9.13 14.73 55.40
N GLU A 705 -7.97 14.95 54.78
CA GLU A 705 -6.88 14.10 54.24
C GLU A 705 -6.60 12.74 54.96
N PHE A 706 -5.79 11.79 54.47
CA PHE A 706 -4.48 11.89 53.78
C PHE A 706 -4.16 10.65 52.92
N ALA A 707 -3.09 10.72 52.11
CA ALA A 707 -2.58 9.61 51.30
C ALA A 707 -1.25 9.03 51.83
N GLY A 708 -1.14 7.69 51.80
CA GLY A 708 0.14 6.99 51.65
C GLY A 708 0.77 6.38 52.90
N LEU A 709 1.01 5.07 52.83
CA LEU A 709 2.16 4.41 53.45
C LEU A 709 2.59 3.23 52.57
N LEU A 710 3.89 2.92 52.54
CA LEU A 710 4.50 2.03 51.55
C LEU A 710 5.53 1.08 52.15
N ARG A 711 5.67 -0.09 51.51
CA ARG A 711 6.73 -1.13 51.62
C ARG A 711 6.66 -2.15 52.78
N PRO A 712 7.32 -3.33 52.63
CA PRO A 712 6.99 -4.56 53.36
C PRO A 712 8.14 -5.20 54.16
N VAL A 713 7.81 -6.16 55.04
CA VAL A 713 8.77 -7.05 55.75
C VAL A 713 8.24 -8.50 55.75
N ARG A 714 9.12 -9.51 55.91
CA ARG A 714 8.83 -10.96 55.93
C ARG A 714 8.84 -11.53 57.38
N PRO A 715 9.05 -12.86 57.58
CA PRO A 715 8.11 -13.91 58.02
C PRO A 715 8.30 -14.21 59.55
N PRO A 716 7.97 -15.40 60.14
CA PRO A 716 7.20 -16.57 59.71
C PRO A 716 6.06 -16.97 60.69
N GLY A 717 5.35 -18.08 60.45
CA GLY A 717 4.38 -18.67 61.39
C GLY A 717 3.71 -19.95 60.89
N THR A 718 3.93 -21.08 61.58
CA THR A 718 3.53 -22.43 61.17
C THR A 718 2.07 -22.81 61.48
N LEU A 719 1.42 -23.52 60.56
CA LEU A 719 0.37 -24.51 60.86
C LEU A 719 0.19 -25.47 59.66
N GLN A 720 0.33 -26.79 59.85
CA GLN A 720 0.18 -27.79 58.79
C GLN A 720 -0.16 -29.20 59.32
N LEU A 721 -1.09 -29.88 58.62
CA LEU A 721 -1.35 -31.33 58.60
C LEU A 721 -1.79 -32.00 59.92
N PRO A 722 -2.30 -33.26 59.90
CA PRO A 722 -2.61 -34.16 58.76
C PRO A 722 -4.07 -33.99 58.26
N THR A 723 -4.69 -34.77 57.35
CA THR A 723 -4.46 -36.09 56.70
C THR A 723 -5.33 -36.11 55.41
N MET A 724 -5.06 -36.82 54.30
CA MET A 724 -3.85 -37.49 53.80
C MET A 724 -3.91 -37.69 52.27
N LEU A 725 -2.80 -38.20 51.72
CA LEU A 725 -2.65 -38.68 50.35
C LEU A 725 -3.57 -39.88 50.03
N SER A 726 -4.49 -39.73 49.07
CA SER A 726 -5.11 -40.87 48.35
C SER A 726 -5.29 -40.65 46.84
N ALA A 727 -5.08 -39.43 46.33
CA ALA A 727 -5.43 -39.04 44.95
C ALA A 727 -4.24 -38.47 44.13
N LEU A 728 -3.01 -38.82 44.50
CA LEU A 728 -1.81 -38.53 43.70
C LEU A 728 -1.29 -39.81 43.01
N ARG A 729 -1.14 -39.72 41.68
CA ARG A 729 -0.23 -40.55 40.85
C ARG A 729 -0.37 -42.08 40.98
N VAL A 730 -1.35 -42.61 40.25
CA VAL A 730 -1.16 -43.86 39.48
C VAL A 730 -1.32 -43.51 38.00
N ALA A 731 -0.64 -44.23 37.10
CA ALA A 731 -0.50 -43.96 35.66
C ALA A 731 0.42 -42.79 35.26
N ALA A 732 1.72 -42.95 35.56
CA ALA A 732 2.77 -42.30 34.77
C ALA A 732 3.07 -43.12 33.48
N ALA A 733 3.67 -42.46 32.48
CA ALA A 733 4.33 -43.04 31.30
C ALA A 733 3.50 -43.96 30.36
N ARG A 734 2.92 -43.36 29.31
CA ARG A 734 3.13 -43.76 27.89
C ARG A 734 2.48 -42.77 26.90
N GLN A 735 3.14 -42.51 25.77
CA GLN A 735 2.49 -42.09 24.52
C GLN A 735 1.89 -43.35 23.82
N PRO A 736 1.02 -43.26 22.78
CA PRO A 736 0.64 -42.08 21.99
C PRO A 736 -0.88 -41.93 21.64
N VAL A 737 -1.20 -40.86 20.89
CA VAL A 737 -2.17 -40.84 19.74
C VAL A 737 -3.72 -40.83 19.95
N LEU A 738 -4.32 -39.75 19.43
CA LEU A 738 -5.65 -39.57 18.77
C LEU A 738 -7.02 -39.63 19.49
N ARG A 739 -7.90 -38.75 18.97
CA ARG A 739 -9.40 -38.79 18.92
C ARG A 739 -10.22 -38.75 20.21
N ARG A 740 -10.66 -37.54 20.60
CA ARG A 740 -12.08 -37.06 20.47
C ARG A 740 -12.25 -35.64 21.07
N ALA A 741 -12.62 -34.67 20.23
CA ALA A 741 -13.06 -33.33 20.66
C ALA A 741 -13.88 -32.65 19.53
N ALA A 742 -15.12 -33.11 19.33
CA ALA A 742 -16.08 -32.50 18.42
C ALA A 742 -17.44 -32.45 19.12
N GLY A 743 -17.90 -31.25 19.49
CA GLY A 743 -19.08 -31.11 20.35
C GLY A 743 -19.32 -29.72 20.93
N PHE A 744 -19.25 -28.65 20.11
CA PHE A 744 -19.60 -27.29 20.56
C PHE A 744 -20.41 -26.44 19.56
N ASN A 745 -20.76 -26.97 18.38
CA ASN A 745 -21.54 -26.24 17.36
C ASN A 745 -23.06 -26.49 17.41
N ALA A 746 -23.54 -27.32 18.33
CA ALA A 746 -24.93 -27.80 18.33
C ALA A 746 -25.99 -26.81 18.87
N VAL A 747 -25.57 -25.72 19.53
CA VAL A 747 -26.50 -24.78 20.18
C VAL A 747 -26.88 -23.61 19.26
N ALA A 748 -25.95 -23.09 18.46
CA ALA A 748 -26.20 -21.96 17.56
C ALA A 748 -27.14 -22.30 16.39
N ALA A 749 -27.16 -23.57 15.93
CA ALA A 749 -27.93 -24.00 14.77
C ALA A 749 -29.45 -24.14 15.01
N ARG A 750 -29.93 -24.03 16.26
CA ARG A 750 -31.34 -24.29 16.63
C ARG A 750 -32.20 -23.04 16.87
N ALA A 751 -31.65 -21.84 16.65
CA ALA A 751 -32.34 -20.55 16.80
C ALA A 751 -32.86 -19.97 15.46
N ALA A 752 -32.60 -20.65 14.33
CA ALA A 752 -32.84 -20.12 12.98
C ALA A 752 -34.00 -20.81 12.22
N SER A 753 -34.91 -21.51 12.92
CA SER A 753 -35.94 -22.36 12.31
C SER A 753 -37.37 -22.12 12.82
N THR A 754 -37.68 -20.92 13.32
CA THR A 754 -38.98 -20.57 13.91
C THR A 754 -39.49 -19.18 13.47
N TRP A 755 -39.46 -18.92 12.16
CA TRP A 755 -40.08 -17.73 11.53
C TRP A 755 -40.90 -18.14 10.29
N ALA A 756 -42.05 -18.77 10.52
CA ALA A 756 -43.04 -19.08 9.50
C ALA A 756 -44.45 -19.12 10.14
N ASN A 757 -45.15 -17.98 10.12
CA ASN A 757 -46.61 -17.79 10.28
C ASN A 757 -46.94 -16.28 10.31
N VAL A 758 -48.25 -15.94 10.35
CA VAL A 758 -48.86 -14.58 10.25
C VAL A 758 -49.05 -14.13 8.78
N PRO A 759 -50.23 -13.58 8.39
CA PRO A 759 -50.85 -13.92 7.09
C PRO A 759 -50.74 -12.86 5.98
N GLN A 760 -51.16 -13.26 4.76
CA GLN A 760 -51.17 -12.43 3.55
C GLN A 760 -52.49 -11.64 3.36
N GLY A 761 -52.39 -10.46 2.75
CA GLY A 761 -53.49 -9.79 2.06
C GLY A 761 -53.58 -10.21 0.58
N PRO A 762 -54.65 -9.82 -0.15
CA PRO A 762 -54.90 -10.30 -1.51
C PRO A 762 -53.90 -9.73 -2.54
N PRO A 763 -53.53 -10.52 -3.58
CA PRO A 763 -52.60 -10.08 -4.61
C PRO A 763 -53.24 -9.15 -5.65
N VAL A 764 -52.47 -8.17 -6.11
CA VAL A 764 -52.76 -7.39 -7.34
C VAL A 764 -51.77 -7.83 -8.42
N SER A 765 -52.28 -8.22 -9.59
CA SER A 765 -51.48 -8.78 -10.68
C SER A 765 -50.60 -7.73 -11.38
N PRO A 766 -49.32 -8.01 -11.68
CA PRO A 766 -48.50 -7.15 -12.54
C PRO A 766 -48.88 -7.32 -14.03
N PRO A 767 -48.67 -6.29 -14.87
CA PRO A 767 -49.00 -6.33 -16.31
C PRO A 767 -48.02 -7.20 -17.13
N HIS A 768 -48.43 -7.53 -18.35
CA HIS A 768 -47.74 -8.47 -19.23
C HIS A 768 -46.52 -7.83 -19.92
N PRO A 769 -45.37 -8.53 -20.09
CA PRO A 769 -44.11 -7.93 -20.58
C PRO A 769 -44.16 -7.33 -22.00
N SER A 770 -45.23 -7.58 -22.76
CA SER A 770 -45.46 -6.99 -24.10
C SER A 770 -45.73 -5.48 -24.07
N GLU A 771 -46.38 -4.95 -23.04
CA GLU A 771 -46.72 -3.51 -22.96
C GLU A 771 -45.49 -2.66 -22.58
N LEU A 772 -44.61 -3.23 -21.73
CA LEU A 772 -43.38 -2.56 -21.28
C LEU A 772 -42.41 -2.33 -22.45
N ALA A 773 -42.38 -3.22 -23.44
CA ALA A 773 -41.55 -3.09 -24.64
C ALA A 773 -41.97 -1.87 -25.50
N GLN A 774 -43.26 -1.71 -25.78
CA GLN A 774 -43.77 -0.62 -26.62
C GLN A 774 -43.57 0.77 -25.98
N LEU A 775 -43.68 0.88 -24.64
CA LEU A 775 -43.40 2.12 -23.92
C LEU A 775 -41.93 2.54 -24.00
N ILE A 776 -41.00 1.57 -23.99
CA ILE A 776 -39.56 1.84 -24.15
C ILE A 776 -39.24 2.30 -25.58
N GLU A 777 -39.86 1.67 -26.58
CA GLU A 777 -39.65 2.02 -27.99
C GLU A 777 -40.19 3.41 -28.36
N GLN A 778 -41.36 3.80 -27.83
CA GLN A 778 -41.91 5.14 -28.03
C GLN A 778 -41.10 6.26 -27.34
N ALA A 779 -40.39 5.96 -26.26
CA ALA A 779 -39.55 6.93 -25.54
C ALA A 779 -38.28 7.31 -26.32
N ALA A 780 -37.74 6.41 -27.15
CA ALA A 780 -36.46 6.61 -27.85
C ALA A 780 -36.50 7.70 -28.94
N ASN A 781 -37.67 7.97 -29.53
CA ASN A 781 -37.80 8.73 -30.79
C ASN A 781 -38.03 10.25 -30.65
N ARG A 782 -37.91 10.86 -29.45
CA ARG A 782 -38.32 12.27 -29.23
C ARG A 782 -37.21 13.33 -29.08
N HIS A 783 -35.93 12.99 -29.08
CA HIS A 783 -34.84 13.97 -28.87
C HIS A 783 -33.78 14.01 -29.99
N LEU A 784 -34.18 14.54 -31.15
CA LEU A 784 -33.28 14.99 -32.22
C LEU A 784 -33.80 16.29 -32.87
N ARG A 785 -33.42 17.45 -32.31
CA ARG A 785 -33.39 18.78 -32.98
C ARG A 785 -32.86 19.88 -32.05
N ALA A 786 -32.43 20.98 -32.68
CA ALA A 786 -31.97 22.25 -32.10
C ALA A 786 -30.65 22.23 -31.30
N GLY A 787 -29.91 23.35 -31.42
CA GLY A 787 -28.69 23.67 -30.67
C GLY A 787 -28.11 24.99 -31.20
N CYS A 788 -27.32 25.70 -30.39
CA CYS A 788 -26.51 26.82 -30.87
C CYS A 788 -25.27 27.14 -30.01
N HIS A 789 -24.43 27.99 -30.59
CA HIS A 789 -23.16 28.57 -30.10
C HIS A 789 -23.34 29.62 -28.98
N SER A 790 -22.32 30.16 -28.30
CA SER A 790 -20.88 29.79 -28.09
C SER A 790 -20.25 30.87 -27.18
N TRP A 791 -19.34 30.52 -26.27
CA TRP A 791 -18.06 31.22 -26.01
C TRP A 791 -17.30 30.59 -24.82
N TYR A 792 -16.11 30.00 -25.05
CA TYR A 792 -14.85 30.16 -24.25
C TYR A 792 -13.70 29.22 -24.70
N VAL A 793 -13.36 29.16 -26.00
CA VAL A 793 -12.21 28.34 -26.48
C VAL A 793 -11.33 29.16 -27.44
N ALA A 794 -10.42 29.96 -26.88
CA ALA A 794 -9.62 30.92 -27.66
C ALA A 794 -8.16 31.15 -27.18
N GLN A 795 -7.51 30.20 -26.49
CA GLN A 795 -6.05 30.29 -26.21
C GLN A 795 -5.19 29.02 -26.35
N LEU A 796 -5.75 27.79 -26.29
CA LEU A 796 -4.94 26.56 -26.30
C LEU A 796 -4.96 25.80 -27.65
N ARG A 797 -4.61 26.49 -28.75
CA ARG A 797 -4.35 25.86 -30.06
C ARG A 797 -3.26 26.59 -30.91
N ARG A 798 -1.99 26.36 -30.57
CA ARG A 798 -0.86 26.40 -31.54
C ARG A 798 0.14 25.30 -31.18
N ALA A 799 0.46 24.45 -32.16
CA ALA A 799 1.16 23.15 -32.04
C ALA A 799 0.47 22.14 -31.08
N SER A 800 0.18 20.90 -31.44
CA SER A 800 0.10 20.20 -32.74
C SER A 800 -0.82 18.98 -32.53
N GLY A 801 -1.54 18.41 -33.50
CA GLY A 801 -1.58 18.68 -34.94
C GLY A 801 -2.36 17.59 -35.72
N LEU A 802 -3.49 17.11 -35.19
CA LEU A 802 -4.36 16.08 -35.81
C LEU A 802 -5.83 16.24 -35.37
N GLN A 803 -6.79 15.62 -36.08
CA GLN A 803 -8.20 16.03 -36.09
C GLN A 803 -9.23 14.98 -35.58
N ARG A 804 -10.10 15.42 -34.67
CA ARG A 804 -11.51 15.01 -34.38
C ARG A 804 -11.94 13.50 -34.38
N PRO A 805 -12.26 12.94 -33.20
CA PRO A 805 -13.35 11.94 -33.01
C PRO A 805 -14.71 12.64 -32.78
N PRO A 806 -15.87 11.92 -32.76
CA PRO A 806 -16.48 11.49 -31.48
C PRO A 806 -17.33 10.18 -31.52
N GLY A 807 -17.80 9.69 -30.37
CA GLY A 807 -18.83 8.63 -30.25
C GLY A 807 -18.76 7.80 -28.94
N HIS A 808 -19.86 7.69 -28.18
CA HIS A 808 -19.97 6.95 -26.89
C HIS A 808 -19.95 5.40 -27.06
N PRO A 809 -19.76 4.56 -26.00
CA PRO A 809 -20.02 4.83 -24.57
C PRO A 809 -18.98 4.35 -23.52
N VAL A 810 -18.66 5.21 -22.55
CA VAL A 810 -17.78 4.89 -21.40
C VAL A 810 -18.41 3.92 -20.37
N ARG A 811 -19.73 3.68 -20.40
CA ARG A 811 -20.42 2.81 -19.43
C ARG A 811 -20.15 1.30 -19.59
N LEU A 812 -19.52 0.85 -20.67
CA LEU A 812 -19.24 -0.59 -20.89
C LEU A 812 -17.85 -1.01 -20.38
N ALA A 813 -16.83 -0.16 -20.59
CA ALA A 813 -15.43 -0.47 -20.29
C ALA A 813 -15.17 -0.76 -18.81
N LEU A 814 -15.76 0.04 -17.90
CA LEU A 814 -15.55 -0.13 -16.45
C LEU A 814 -16.30 -1.34 -15.87
N ARG A 815 -17.35 -1.84 -16.55
CA ARG A 815 -18.07 -3.05 -16.12
C ARG A 815 -17.29 -4.31 -16.54
N LEU A 816 -16.80 -4.33 -17.78
CA LEU A 816 -16.02 -5.45 -18.35
C LEU A 816 -14.64 -5.66 -17.70
N LEU A 817 -14.13 -4.72 -16.90
CA LEU A 817 -12.85 -4.87 -16.17
C LEU A 817 -13.02 -5.32 -14.70
N LEU A 818 -14.25 -5.41 -14.18
CA LEU A 818 -14.52 -5.83 -12.80
C LEU A 818 -15.53 -6.98 -12.66
N THR A 819 -16.15 -7.44 -13.76
CA THR A 819 -17.03 -8.62 -13.75
C THR A 819 -16.44 -9.81 -14.51
N ASP A 820 -15.25 -10.28 -14.09
CA ASP A 820 -14.82 -11.65 -14.42
C ASP A 820 -13.96 -12.25 -13.28
N SER A 821 -14.63 -12.91 -12.33
CA SER A 821 -13.99 -13.57 -11.17
C SER A 821 -14.83 -14.74 -10.62
N CYS A 822 -15.59 -15.41 -11.50
CA CYS A 822 -16.38 -16.60 -11.15
C CYS A 822 -15.52 -17.67 -10.43
N ALA A 823 -14.27 -17.83 -10.85
CA ALA A 823 -13.30 -18.76 -10.26
C ALA A 823 -12.93 -18.48 -8.78
N ALA A 824 -13.02 -17.23 -8.32
CA ALA A 824 -12.77 -16.89 -6.92
C ALA A 824 -13.89 -17.45 -6.01
N GLY A 825 -15.16 -17.28 -6.41
CA GLY A 825 -16.31 -17.83 -5.69
C GLY A 825 -16.27 -19.36 -5.61
N ILE A 826 -15.92 -20.04 -6.71
CA ILE A 826 -15.79 -21.50 -6.75
C ILE A 826 -14.71 -22.01 -5.76
N THR A 827 -13.63 -21.25 -5.57
CA THR A 827 -12.54 -21.62 -4.66
C THR A 827 -12.94 -21.52 -3.19
N GLU A 828 -13.65 -20.46 -2.80
CA GLU A 828 -14.14 -20.35 -1.43
C GLU A 828 -15.32 -21.29 -1.15
N ALA A 829 -16.18 -21.57 -2.15
CA ALA A 829 -17.22 -22.60 -2.04
C ALA A 829 -16.61 -23.99 -1.79
N PHE A 830 -15.59 -24.40 -2.56
CA PHE A 830 -14.88 -25.67 -2.34
C PHE A 830 -14.17 -25.73 -0.97
N LYS A 831 -13.72 -24.60 -0.42
CA LYS A 831 -13.16 -24.56 0.95
C LYS A 831 -14.23 -24.68 2.03
N ALA A 832 -15.38 -24.04 1.83
CA ALA A 832 -16.48 -24.01 2.78
C ALA A 832 -17.26 -25.33 2.86
N ASP A 833 -17.32 -26.08 1.75
CA ASP A 833 -17.88 -27.44 1.72
C ASP A 833 -17.21 -28.34 2.78
N SER A 834 -17.99 -28.99 3.63
CA SER A 834 -17.51 -29.90 4.67
C SER A 834 -17.38 -31.36 4.21
N PHE A 835 -17.80 -31.69 2.99
CA PHE A 835 -17.84 -33.07 2.49
C PHE A 835 -16.46 -33.62 2.13
N ASP A 836 -16.05 -34.74 2.74
CA ASP A 836 -14.68 -35.27 2.64
C ASP A 836 -14.27 -35.78 1.24
N LYS A 837 -15.22 -36.23 0.40
CA LYS A 837 -14.94 -36.74 -0.98
C LYS A 837 -15.27 -35.72 -2.08
N LYS A 838 -15.25 -34.42 -1.77
CA LYS A 838 -15.47 -33.33 -2.73
C LYS A 838 -14.37 -33.28 -3.79
N ILE A 839 -14.73 -32.98 -5.04
CA ILE A 839 -13.82 -32.92 -6.19
C ILE A 839 -13.68 -31.47 -6.65
N ASN A 840 -12.45 -31.02 -6.88
CA ASN A 840 -12.18 -29.72 -7.51
C ASN A 840 -11.50 -29.96 -8.86
N LEU A 841 -12.04 -29.34 -9.90
CA LEU A 841 -11.57 -29.33 -11.28
C LEU A 841 -11.51 -27.88 -11.83
N ALA A 842 -11.75 -26.86 -10.99
CA ALA A 842 -11.93 -25.47 -11.39
C ALA A 842 -10.60 -24.78 -11.69
N ALA A 843 -10.25 -24.67 -12.97
CA ALA A 843 -8.97 -24.12 -13.42
C ALA A 843 -8.83 -22.60 -13.16
N LEU A 844 -8.15 -22.26 -12.07
CA LEU A 844 -7.80 -20.92 -11.61
C LEU A 844 -6.73 -20.26 -12.49
N ALA A 845 -7.09 -19.16 -13.13
CA ALA A 845 -6.13 -18.09 -13.42
C ALA A 845 -5.72 -17.42 -12.09
N GLY A 846 -4.43 -17.12 -11.91
CA GLY A 846 -3.85 -16.96 -10.59
C GLY A 846 -4.15 -15.64 -9.87
N LYS A 847 -4.86 -15.71 -8.74
CA LYS A 847 -4.73 -14.79 -7.58
C LYS A 847 -5.31 -15.47 -6.33
N THR A 848 -4.47 -16.08 -5.49
CA THR A 848 -4.93 -16.66 -4.21
C THR A 848 -3.84 -16.66 -3.14
N ARG A 849 -4.18 -16.14 -1.94
CA ARG A 849 -3.39 -16.28 -0.70
C ARG A 849 -3.24 -17.76 -0.34
N GLN A 850 -2.03 -18.21 0.00
CA GLN A 850 -1.79 -19.59 0.43
C GLN A 850 -1.65 -19.66 1.96
N THR A 851 -2.62 -20.30 2.63
CA THR A 851 -2.63 -20.53 4.08
C THR A 851 -2.35 -22.00 4.42
N ARG A 852 -1.81 -22.28 5.62
CA ARG A 852 -1.35 -23.61 6.02
C ARG A 852 -2.50 -24.58 6.35
N LYS A 853 -3.02 -25.27 5.33
CA LYS A 853 -3.47 -26.67 5.42
C LYS A 853 -3.33 -27.30 4.04
N LEU A 854 -2.77 -28.51 3.97
CA LEU A 854 -2.43 -29.15 2.69
C LEU A 854 -3.63 -29.90 2.08
N THR A 855 -4.70 -29.19 1.78
CA THR A 855 -5.79 -29.69 0.92
C THR A 855 -5.44 -29.48 -0.55
N SER A 856 -5.83 -30.43 -1.40
CA SER A 856 -5.41 -30.52 -2.80
C SER A 856 -6.02 -29.40 -3.67
N SER A 857 -5.22 -28.35 -3.92
CA SER A 857 -5.54 -27.37 -4.97
C SER A 857 -5.19 -27.94 -6.34
N THR A 858 -6.18 -28.56 -6.97
CA THR A 858 -6.21 -29.07 -8.36
C THR A 858 -6.56 -27.99 -9.39
N GLY A 859 -6.96 -26.81 -8.93
CA GLY A 859 -7.38 -25.69 -9.77
C GLY A 859 -6.22 -24.89 -10.39
N VAL A 860 -5.02 -24.86 -9.80
CA VAL A 860 -3.88 -24.25 -10.49
C VAL A 860 -3.51 -25.13 -11.68
N GLY A 861 -3.31 -24.52 -12.87
CA GLY A 861 -2.89 -25.20 -14.11
C GLY A 861 -1.48 -25.77 -14.05
N ALA A 862 -1.33 -26.81 -13.23
CA ALA A 862 -0.09 -27.46 -12.85
C ALA A 862 -0.38 -28.94 -12.53
N TYR A 863 0.47 -29.83 -13.05
CA TYR A 863 0.30 -31.27 -12.95
C TYR A 863 0.28 -31.79 -11.50
N ARG A 864 -0.37 -32.94 -11.30
CA ARG A 864 -0.49 -33.65 -10.02
C ARG A 864 -0.24 -35.14 -10.25
N ASP A 865 0.32 -35.82 -9.26
CA ASP A 865 0.33 -37.28 -9.24
C ASP A 865 -1.11 -37.84 -9.10
N ASP A 866 -1.26 -39.15 -9.26
CA ASP A 866 -2.57 -39.82 -9.09
C ASP A 866 -3.10 -39.80 -7.64
N LYS A 867 -2.34 -39.23 -6.70
CA LYS A 867 -2.74 -38.98 -5.31
C LYS A 867 -3.06 -37.51 -5.06
N GLY A 868 -3.22 -36.72 -6.13
CA GLY A 868 -3.59 -35.31 -6.11
C GLY A 868 -2.51 -34.36 -5.57
N LYS A 869 -1.25 -34.81 -5.46
CA LYS A 869 -0.13 -34.05 -4.88
C LYS A 869 0.71 -33.37 -5.96
N PRO A 870 1.41 -32.26 -5.65
CA PRO A 870 2.39 -31.67 -6.55
C PRO A 870 3.50 -32.68 -6.88
N TYR A 871 3.69 -32.95 -8.16
CA TYR A 871 4.76 -33.82 -8.66
C TYR A 871 5.96 -32.97 -9.09
N VAL A 872 7.15 -33.32 -8.60
CA VAL A 872 8.43 -32.73 -9.01
C VAL A 872 9.26 -33.84 -9.63
N LEU A 873 9.55 -33.68 -10.91
CA LEU A 873 10.21 -34.67 -11.77
C LEU A 873 11.52 -35.18 -11.15
N PRO A 874 11.77 -36.50 -11.11
CA PRO A 874 13.05 -37.03 -10.63
C PRO A 874 14.27 -36.51 -11.42
N SER A 875 14.15 -36.26 -12.73
CA SER A 875 15.21 -35.61 -13.53
C SER A 875 15.55 -34.20 -13.01
N VAL A 876 14.51 -33.42 -12.66
CA VAL A 876 14.64 -32.07 -12.09
C VAL A 876 15.29 -32.11 -10.72
N ARG A 877 14.93 -33.07 -9.85
CA ARG A 877 15.57 -33.22 -8.52
C ARG A 877 17.05 -33.61 -8.62
N GLU A 878 17.44 -34.33 -9.66
CA GLU A 878 18.84 -34.70 -9.90
C GLU A 878 19.65 -33.54 -10.48
N ALA A 879 19.09 -32.78 -11.43
CA ALA A 879 19.68 -31.54 -11.92
C ALA A 879 19.79 -30.47 -10.82
N GLU A 880 18.78 -30.33 -9.96
CA GLU A 880 18.78 -29.43 -8.80
C GLU A 880 19.90 -29.77 -7.81
N ARG A 881 20.11 -31.07 -7.49
CA ARG A 881 21.25 -31.52 -6.67
C ARG A 881 22.57 -31.07 -7.26
N LYS A 882 22.86 -31.43 -8.52
CA LYS A 882 24.13 -31.09 -9.20
C LYS A 882 24.40 -29.57 -9.19
N VAL A 883 23.41 -28.76 -9.57
CA VAL A 883 23.51 -27.29 -9.61
C VAL A 883 23.73 -26.67 -8.22
N VAL A 884 23.40 -27.39 -7.14
CA VAL A 884 23.72 -27.01 -5.75
C VAL A 884 25.11 -27.51 -5.34
N ASP A 885 25.44 -28.77 -5.66
CA ASP A 885 26.71 -29.43 -5.29
C ASP A 885 27.94 -28.82 -5.98
N GLU A 886 27.76 -28.32 -7.22
CA GLU A 886 28.73 -27.47 -7.94
C GLU A 886 29.02 -26.13 -7.23
N LYS A 887 28.20 -25.73 -6.26
CA LYS A 887 28.35 -24.51 -5.44
C LYS A 887 28.44 -23.21 -6.26
N LEU A 888 27.88 -23.22 -7.48
CA LEU A 888 27.93 -22.10 -8.42
C LEU A 888 27.48 -20.77 -7.79
N ASN A 889 28.22 -19.70 -8.10
CA ASN A 889 27.98 -18.34 -7.64
C ASN A 889 26.53 -17.85 -7.90
N LYS A 890 26.13 -16.79 -7.20
CA LYS A 890 24.79 -16.18 -7.34
C LYS A 890 24.84 -14.81 -8.06
N GLU A 891 25.87 -14.62 -8.90
CA GLU A 891 26.07 -13.39 -9.66
C GLU A 891 24.95 -13.12 -10.67
N TYR A 892 24.85 -11.86 -11.09
CA TYR A 892 23.98 -11.47 -12.20
C TYR A 892 24.34 -12.26 -13.47
N ALA A 893 23.36 -12.95 -14.05
CA ALA A 893 23.47 -13.43 -15.41
C ALA A 893 23.58 -12.25 -16.40
N GLY A 894 24.04 -12.54 -17.62
CA GLY A 894 23.93 -11.58 -18.72
C GLY A 894 22.48 -11.16 -18.95
N ILE A 895 22.27 -10.00 -19.58
CA ILE A 895 20.93 -9.45 -19.84
C ILE A 895 20.03 -10.47 -20.58
N THR A 896 20.61 -11.30 -21.44
CA THR A 896 19.93 -12.36 -22.19
C THR A 896 19.81 -13.71 -21.48
N GLY A 897 20.28 -13.82 -20.23
CA GLY A 897 20.20 -15.01 -19.39
C GLY A 897 21.51 -15.76 -19.14
N VAL A 898 21.37 -16.96 -18.55
CA VAL A 898 22.45 -17.93 -18.40
C VAL A 898 22.92 -18.36 -19.80
N PRO A 899 24.23 -18.28 -20.17
CA PRO A 899 24.66 -18.33 -21.58
C PRO A 899 24.18 -19.53 -22.40
N GLU A 900 24.16 -20.73 -21.82
CA GLU A 900 23.79 -21.98 -22.51
C GLU A 900 22.28 -22.17 -22.68
N PHE A 901 21.50 -21.68 -21.70
CA PHE A 901 20.06 -21.93 -21.63
C PHE A 901 19.29 -21.48 -22.90
N PRO A 902 19.49 -20.26 -23.46
CA PRO A 902 18.86 -19.85 -24.71
C PRO A 902 19.19 -20.77 -25.89
N ALA A 903 20.43 -21.28 -26.00
CA ALA A 903 20.81 -22.17 -27.09
C ALA A 903 20.12 -23.54 -26.99
N LEU A 904 20.01 -24.08 -25.78
CA LEU A 904 19.30 -25.33 -25.49
C LEU A 904 17.79 -25.19 -25.70
N ALA A 905 17.21 -24.07 -25.26
CA ALA A 905 15.80 -23.71 -25.48
C ALA A 905 15.47 -23.52 -26.98
N ALA A 906 16.40 -22.99 -27.79
CA ALA A 906 16.23 -22.94 -29.24
C ALA A 906 16.20 -24.34 -29.86
N LYS A 907 17.16 -25.20 -29.54
CA LYS A 907 17.23 -26.58 -30.07
C LYS A 907 15.98 -27.40 -29.77
N LEU A 908 15.45 -27.33 -28.54
CA LEU A 908 14.23 -28.05 -28.16
C LEU A 908 13.01 -27.63 -29.00
N ALA A 909 12.82 -26.33 -29.23
CA ALA A 909 11.66 -25.83 -29.97
C ALA A 909 11.80 -26.03 -31.49
N TYR A 910 12.90 -25.55 -32.07
CA TYR A 910 13.08 -25.50 -33.53
C TYR A 910 13.57 -26.82 -34.13
N GLY A 911 14.10 -27.74 -33.31
CA GLY A 911 14.83 -28.94 -33.73
C GLY A 911 16.35 -28.70 -33.69
N ALA A 912 17.13 -29.75 -33.44
CA ALA A 912 18.58 -29.65 -33.33
C ALA A 912 19.26 -29.26 -34.65
N ASP A 913 18.75 -29.78 -35.77
CA ASP A 913 19.28 -29.60 -37.13
C ASP A 913 18.58 -28.46 -37.89
N SER A 914 17.87 -27.59 -37.17
CA SER A 914 17.02 -26.57 -37.78
C SER A 914 17.85 -25.46 -38.46
N PRO A 915 17.64 -25.17 -39.76
CA PRO A 915 18.47 -24.25 -40.56
C PRO A 915 18.19 -22.76 -40.26
N VAL A 916 17.73 -22.46 -39.04
CA VAL A 916 17.47 -21.10 -38.55
C VAL A 916 18.15 -20.79 -37.21
N LEU A 917 18.78 -21.77 -36.54
CA LEU A 917 19.39 -21.57 -35.22
C LEU A 917 20.49 -20.49 -35.22
N ASP A 918 21.20 -20.36 -36.34
CA ASP A 918 22.18 -19.30 -36.59
C ASP A 918 21.54 -17.90 -36.56
N ARG A 919 20.34 -17.74 -37.13
CA ARG A 919 19.57 -16.48 -37.28
C ARG A 919 18.41 -16.30 -36.30
N VAL A 920 18.18 -17.21 -35.35
CA VAL A 920 17.26 -16.96 -34.22
C VAL A 920 17.92 -16.04 -33.20
N ALA A 921 17.34 -14.85 -32.97
CA ALA A 921 17.62 -14.04 -31.78
C ALA A 921 16.83 -14.63 -30.61
N ILE A 922 17.50 -15.02 -29.52
CA ILE A 922 16.85 -15.67 -28.36
C ILE A 922 17.41 -15.20 -27.03
N THR A 923 16.51 -15.03 -26.06
CA THR A 923 16.81 -14.59 -24.70
C THR A 923 16.03 -15.41 -23.69
N GLN A 924 16.62 -15.70 -22.55
CA GLN A 924 15.89 -16.17 -21.39
C GLN A 924 14.86 -15.11 -20.95
N SER A 925 13.73 -15.55 -20.42
CA SER A 925 12.64 -14.71 -19.93
C SER A 925 12.10 -15.18 -18.57
N ILE A 926 11.24 -14.37 -17.94
CA ILE A 926 10.50 -14.75 -16.72
C ILE A 926 9.29 -15.63 -17.09
N SER A 927 9.59 -16.84 -17.59
CA SER A 927 8.64 -17.81 -18.11
C SER A 927 7.86 -17.32 -19.34
N GLY A 928 6.89 -18.12 -19.81
CA GLY A 928 6.06 -17.77 -20.97
C GLY A 928 5.38 -16.41 -20.79
N THR A 929 4.94 -16.06 -19.59
CA THR A 929 4.36 -14.73 -19.28
C THR A 929 5.36 -13.59 -19.47
N GLY A 930 6.62 -13.77 -19.06
CA GLY A 930 7.69 -12.79 -19.30
C GLY A 930 8.11 -12.73 -20.77
N ALA A 931 8.05 -13.86 -21.48
CA ALA A 931 8.28 -13.90 -22.92
C ALA A 931 7.19 -13.15 -23.68
N LEU A 932 5.90 -13.38 -23.35
CA LEU A 932 4.75 -12.69 -23.90
C LEU A 932 4.88 -11.17 -23.71
N ARG A 933 5.22 -10.72 -22.50
CA ARG A 933 5.37 -9.27 -22.21
C ARG A 933 6.55 -8.62 -22.93
N LEU A 934 7.64 -9.37 -23.14
CA LEU A 934 8.81 -8.90 -23.90
C LEU A 934 8.52 -8.84 -25.41
N GLY A 935 7.92 -9.89 -25.98
CA GLY A 935 7.53 -9.94 -27.38
C GLY A 935 6.46 -8.90 -27.73
N ALA A 936 5.52 -8.67 -26.83
CA ALA A 936 4.51 -7.61 -26.98
C ALA A 936 5.17 -6.22 -27.01
N ALA A 937 6.10 -5.92 -26.09
CA ALA A 937 6.87 -4.67 -26.10
C ALA A 937 7.77 -4.53 -27.34
N PHE A 938 8.30 -5.65 -27.85
CA PHE A 938 9.09 -5.66 -29.08
C PHE A 938 8.23 -5.30 -30.30
N LEU A 939 7.04 -5.89 -30.45
CA LEU A 939 6.16 -5.60 -31.58
C LEU A 939 5.48 -4.22 -31.47
N GLU A 940 5.11 -3.76 -30.28
CA GLU A 940 4.64 -2.38 -30.09
C GLU A 940 5.70 -1.38 -30.55
N ARG A 941 6.97 -1.60 -30.18
CA ARG A 941 8.04 -0.67 -30.51
C ARG A 941 8.60 -0.79 -31.93
N PHE A 942 8.62 -2.01 -32.51
CA PHE A 942 9.40 -2.28 -33.74
C PHE A 942 8.61 -2.92 -34.90
N HIS A 943 7.38 -3.42 -34.71
CA HIS A 943 6.59 -3.94 -35.86
C HIS A 943 6.24 -2.81 -36.83
N PRO A 944 6.53 -2.89 -38.13
CA PRO A 944 6.22 -1.81 -39.08
C PRO A 944 4.73 -1.75 -39.47
N GLY A 945 3.97 -2.84 -39.24
CA GLY A 945 2.54 -2.90 -39.54
C GLY A 945 1.65 -2.32 -38.44
N ASP A 946 0.34 -2.42 -38.64
CA ASP A 946 -0.69 -2.07 -37.66
C ASP A 946 -0.44 -2.84 -36.34
N LYS A 947 -0.66 -2.18 -35.20
CA LYS A 947 -0.39 -2.72 -33.85
C LYS A 947 -1.49 -3.67 -33.37
N LYS A 948 -2.22 -4.30 -34.30
CA LYS A 948 -3.28 -5.27 -34.02
C LYS A 948 -2.70 -6.65 -33.82
N ILE A 949 -3.01 -7.24 -32.67
CA ILE A 949 -2.77 -8.65 -32.38
C ILE A 949 -4.10 -9.38 -32.24
N TYR A 950 -4.32 -10.35 -33.12
CA TYR A 950 -5.50 -11.21 -33.16
C TYR A 950 -5.26 -12.41 -32.23
N ILE A 951 -6.16 -12.61 -31.25
CA ILE A 951 -6.12 -13.75 -30.32
C ILE A 951 -7.34 -14.67 -30.52
N PRO A 952 -7.22 -15.98 -30.28
CA PRO A 952 -8.33 -16.90 -30.51
C PRO A 952 -9.50 -16.63 -29.55
N THR A 953 -10.68 -17.14 -29.92
CA THR A 953 -11.89 -17.03 -29.11
C THR A 953 -12.39 -18.42 -28.70
N PRO A 954 -12.28 -18.81 -27.41
CA PRO A 954 -11.58 -18.12 -26.31
C PRO A 954 -10.05 -18.24 -26.44
N SER A 955 -9.30 -17.57 -25.55
CA SER A 955 -7.84 -17.73 -25.38
C SER A 955 -7.49 -17.65 -23.89
N TRP A 956 -6.24 -17.91 -23.52
CA TRP A 956 -5.78 -17.82 -22.13
C TRP A 956 -6.02 -16.41 -21.59
N ALA A 957 -6.79 -16.29 -20.51
CA ALA A 957 -7.38 -15.03 -20.04
C ALA A 957 -6.37 -13.87 -19.83
N ASN A 958 -5.11 -14.20 -19.54
CA ASN A 958 -4.06 -13.21 -19.32
C ASN A 958 -3.44 -12.66 -20.62
N HIS A 959 -3.69 -13.24 -21.79
CA HIS A 959 -3.20 -12.71 -23.08
C HIS A 959 -3.70 -11.30 -23.34
N LYS A 960 -5.02 -11.07 -23.26
CA LYS A 960 -5.61 -9.76 -23.47
C LYS A 960 -5.01 -8.71 -22.53
N ALA A 961 -4.76 -9.06 -21.28
CA ALA A 961 -4.12 -8.17 -20.31
C ALA A 961 -2.67 -7.83 -20.69
N VAL A 962 -1.83 -8.83 -20.98
CA VAL A 962 -0.41 -8.64 -21.31
C VAL A 962 -0.20 -7.84 -22.60
N PHE A 963 -1.01 -8.09 -23.64
CA PHE A 963 -0.88 -7.38 -24.91
C PHE A 963 -1.42 -5.94 -24.83
N THR A 964 -2.53 -5.71 -24.11
CA THR A 964 -3.06 -4.34 -23.90
C THR A 964 -2.12 -3.49 -23.03
N ASP A 965 -1.57 -4.05 -21.95
CA ASP A 965 -0.57 -3.38 -21.08
C ASP A 965 0.73 -3.04 -21.84
N ALA A 966 1.07 -3.85 -22.84
CA ALA A 966 2.20 -3.60 -23.74
C ALA A 966 1.90 -2.61 -24.87
N GLY A 967 0.68 -2.06 -24.97
CA GLY A 967 0.29 -1.08 -25.98
C GLY A 967 -0.22 -1.63 -27.32
N LEU A 968 -0.40 -2.96 -27.44
CA LEU A 968 -0.99 -3.56 -28.64
C LEU A 968 -2.53 -3.53 -28.61
N ASN A 969 -3.13 -3.35 -29.77
CA ASN A 969 -4.57 -3.38 -29.98
C ASN A 969 -5.05 -4.84 -30.10
N VAL A 970 -5.67 -5.38 -29.05
CA VAL A 970 -6.12 -6.77 -29.01
C VAL A 970 -7.43 -6.95 -29.78
N GLN A 971 -7.35 -7.69 -30.87
CA GLN A 971 -8.47 -8.15 -31.69
C GLN A 971 -8.73 -9.64 -31.46
N GLN A 972 -9.85 -10.17 -31.97
CA GLN A 972 -10.23 -11.57 -31.81
C GLN A 972 -10.47 -12.24 -33.16
N TYR A 973 -10.18 -13.54 -33.23
CA TYR A 973 -10.58 -14.42 -34.32
C TYR A 973 -11.30 -15.66 -33.79
N ARG A 974 -12.13 -16.29 -34.63
CA ARG A 974 -12.85 -17.53 -34.33
C ARG A 974 -11.91 -18.72 -34.19
N TYR A 975 -12.24 -19.63 -33.27
CA TYR A 975 -11.39 -20.77 -32.96
C TYR A 975 -12.17 -21.95 -32.38
N TYR A 976 -13.10 -21.71 -31.46
CA TYR A 976 -13.87 -22.77 -30.82
C TYR A 976 -15.37 -22.63 -31.10
N ASN A 977 -15.94 -23.66 -31.72
CA ASN A 977 -17.38 -23.79 -31.91
C ASN A 977 -17.96 -24.54 -30.70
N LYS A 978 -18.95 -23.92 -30.04
CA LYS A 978 -19.61 -24.49 -28.85
C LYS A 978 -20.57 -25.62 -29.17
N ASP A 979 -21.19 -25.59 -30.34
CA ASP A 979 -22.24 -26.51 -30.76
C ASP A 979 -21.65 -27.83 -31.26
N THR A 980 -20.41 -27.80 -31.78
CA THR A 980 -19.62 -28.98 -32.15
C THR A 980 -18.55 -29.36 -31.11
N ILE A 981 -18.39 -28.57 -30.05
CA ILE A 981 -17.39 -28.76 -28.98
C ILE A 981 -15.94 -28.87 -29.53
N GLY A 982 -15.68 -28.20 -30.66
CA GLY A 982 -14.50 -28.43 -31.52
C GLY A 982 -13.94 -27.17 -32.18
N LEU A 983 -13.06 -27.36 -33.17
CA LEU A 983 -12.36 -26.28 -33.87
C LEU A 983 -13.29 -25.62 -34.90
N ASP A 984 -13.53 -24.32 -34.78
CA ASP A 984 -14.14 -23.50 -35.84
C ASP A 984 -13.07 -23.21 -36.92
N PHE A 985 -12.71 -24.24 -37.69
CA PHE A 985 -11.62 -24.14 -38.66
C PHE A 985 -11.97 -23.21 -39.83
N GLU A 986 -13.21 -23.31 -40.34
CA GLU A 986 -13.71 -22.45 -41.42
C GLU A 986 -13.76 -20.99 -40.96
N GLY A 987 -14.25 -20.73 -39.75
CA GLY A 987 -14.25 -19.39 -39.16
C GLY A 987 -12.86 -18.85 -38.88
N MET A 988 -11.94 -19.70 -38.40
CA MET A 988 -10.54 -19.34 -38.19
C MET A 988 -9.87 -18.92 -39.51
N ILE A 989 -10.00 -19.72 -40.58
CA ILE A 989 -9.40 -19.39 -41.88
C ILE A 989 -10.04 -18.11 -42.47
N ALA A 990 -11.37 -17.97 -42.42
CA ALA A 990 -12.06 -16.78 -42.91
C ALA A 990 -11.65 -15.50 -42.17
N ASP A 991 -11.47 -15.56 -40.84
CA ASP A 991 -11.04 -14.41 -40.05
C ASP A 991 -9.56 -14.03 -40.29
N ILE A 992 -8.70 -15.01 -40.61
CA ILE A 992 -7.32 -14.74 -41.05
C ILE A 992 -7.33 -14.14 -42.46
N GLU A 993 -8.15 -14.63 -43.40
CA GLU A 993 -8.23 -14.06 -44.75
C GLU A 993 -8.80 -12.63 -44.77
N ALA A 994 -9.71 -12.31 -43.86
CA ALA A 994 -10.33 -10.99 -43.73
C ALA A 994 -9.49 -9.96 -42.95
N ALA A 995 -8.43 -10.37 -42.26
CA ALA A 995 -7.61 -9.48 -41.46
C ALA A 995 -6.72 -8.55 -42.32
N PRO A 996 -6.45 -7.30 -41.89
CA PRO A 996 -5.56 -6.41 -42.63
C PRO A 996 -4.15 -7.02 -42.81
N LYS A 997 -3.63 -7.01 -44.04
CA LYS A 997 -2.29 -7.52 -44.35
C LYS A 997 -1.22 -6.95 -43.41
N GLY A 998 -0.30 -7.79 -42.95
CA GLY A 998 0.69 -7.40 -41.93
C GLY A 998 0.19 -7.43 -40.47
N SER A 999 -1.06 -7.80 -40.19
CA SER A 999 -1.55 -8.06 -38.83
C SER A 999 -0.75 -9.16 -38.11
N ILE A 1000 -0.74 -9.11 -36.77
CA ILE A 1000 -0.09 -10.11 -35.91
C ILE A 1000 -1.14 -11.13 -35.46
N PHE A 1001 -0.83 -12.43 -35.54
CA PHE A 1001 -1.69 -13.50 -35.03
C PHE A 1001 -1.02 -14.26 -33.89
N LEU A 1002 -1.72 -14.34 -32.75
CA LEU A 1002 -1.33 -15.16 -31.60
C LEU A 1002 -1.84 -16.59 -31.79
N LEU A 1003 -0.92 -17.53 -31.95
CA LEU A 1003 -1.18 -18.95 -32.12
C LEU A 1003 -0.71 -19.70 -30.86
N HIS A 1004 -1.45 -20.70 -30.39
CA HIS A 1004 -0.93 -21.64 -29.39
C HIS A 1004 -0.29 -22.79 -30.17
N ALA A 1005 0.94 -23.17 -29.83
CA ALA A 1005 1.67 -24.21 -30.58
C ALA A 1005 1.05 -25.61 -30.42
N CYS A 1006 0.57 -25.90 -29.20
CA CYS A 1006 -0.09 -27.16 -28.81
C CYS A 1006 -0.84 -26.98 -27.47
N ALA A 1007 -1.80 -27.86 -27.19
CA ALA A 1007 -2.69 -27.86 -26.02
C ALA A 1007 -3.31 -26.48 -25.75
N HIS A 1008 -4.01 -25.92 -26.74
CA HIS A 1008 -4.61 -24.59 -26.69
C HIS A 1008 -5.39 -24.35 -25.39
N ASN A 1009 -5.03 -23.28 -24.68
CA ASN A 1009 -5.62 -22.91 -23.40
C ASN A 1009 -6.66 -21.80 -23.63
N PRO A 1010 -7.96 -22.01 -23.32
CA PRO A 1010 -8.48 -23.01 -22.40
C PRO A 1010 -9.08 -24.29 -23.02
N THR A 1011 -9.21 -24.40 -24.34
CA THR A 1011 -10.14 -25.37 -24.99
C THR A 1011 -9.67 -26.82 -24.97
N GLY A 1012 -8.36 -27.06 -25.00
CA GLY A 1012 -7.80 -28.38 -25.29
C GLY A 1012 -8.01 -28.82 -26.75
N VAL A 1013 -8.41 -27.93 -27.66
CA VAL A 1013 -8.64 -28.23 -29.08
C VAL A 1013 -7.52 -27.59 -29.89
N ASP A 1014 -6.72 -28.40 -30.58
CA ASP A 1014 -5.66 -27.95 -31.49
C ASP A 1014 -6.04 -28.28 -32.95
N PRO A 1015 -5.54 -27.53 -33.95
CA PRO A 1015 -5.62 -27.92 -35.36
C PRO A 1015 -4.81 -29.19 -35.67
N THR A 1016 -5.30 -29.99 -36.61
CA THR A 1016 -4.54 -31.12 -37.17
C THR A 1016 -3.30 -30.63 -37.94
N PRO A 1017 -2.30 -31.50 -38.22
CA PRO A 1017 -1.16 -31.13 -39.05
C PRO A 1017 -1.57 -30.58 -40.44
N GLU A 1018 -2.66 -31.11 -40.99
CA GLU A 1018 -3.26 -30.69 -42.27
C GLU A 1018 -3.88 -29.30 -42.18
N GLN A 1019 -4.61 -29.02 -41.10
CA GLN A 1019 -5.15 -27.68 -40.82
C GLN A 1019 -4.02 -26.67 -40.57
N TRP A 1020 -2.96 -27.04 -39.84
CA TRP A 1020 -1.79 -26.18 -39.61
C TRP A 1020 -1.05 -25.80 -40.90
N LYS A 1021 -0.96 -26.71 -41.88
CA LYS A 1021 -0.40 -26.42 -43.22
C LYS A 1021 -1.20 -25.32 -43.92
N GLU A 1022 -2.53 -25.39 -43.88
CA GLU A 1022 -3.39 -24.37 -44.49
C GLU A 1022 -3.35 -23.04 -43.72
N VAL A 1023 -3.31 -23.05 -42.38
CA VAL A 1023 -3.13 -21.84 -41.58
C VAL A 1023 -1.78 -21.17 -41.90
N SER A 1024 -0.68 -21.92 -42.03
CA SER A 1024 0.62 -21.40 -42.47
C SER A 1024 0.51 -20.74 -43.85
N LYS A 1025 -0.05 -21.46 -44.84
CA LYS A 1025 -0.27 -20.99 -46.21
C LYS A 1025 -1.08 -19.69 -46.27
N VAL A 1026 -2.15 -19.58 -45.48
CA VAL A 1026 -3.00 -18.36 -45.42
C VAL A 1026 -2.31 -17.20 -44.71
N VAL A 1027 -1.67 -17.44 -43.56
CA VAL A 1027 -0.84 -16.44 -42.84
C VAL A 1027 0.25 -15.88 -43.78
N LYS A 1028 0.89 -16.75 -44.56
CA LYS A 1028 1.92 -16.37 -45.55
C LYS A 1028 1.34 -15.58 -46.73
N LYS A 1029 0.21 -16.03 -47.30
CA LYS A 1029 -0.54 -15.37 -48.39
C LYS A 1029 -0.91 -13.92 -48.07
N GLN A 1030 -1.28 -13.64 -46.82
CA GLN A 1030 -1.65 -12.29 -46.36
C GLN A 1030 -0.48 -11.49 -45.74
N GLY A 1031 0.72 -12.08 -45.66
CA GLY A 1031 1.90 -11.44 -45.05
C GLY A 1031 1.73 -11.15 -43.55
N HIS A 1032 0.98 -11.98 -42.83
CA HIS A 1032 0.76 -11.83 -41.39
C HIS A 1032 1.97 -12.31 -40.58
N PHE A 1033 2.19 -11.69 -39.42
CA PHE A 1033 3.26 -12.08 -38.50
C PHE A 1033 2.75 -13.10 -37.48
N ALA A 1034 3.37 -14.28 -37.43
CA ALA A 1034 2.97 -15.34 -36.52
C ALA A 1034 3.68 -15.22 -35.16
N PHE A 1035 2.91 -15.23 -34.08
CA PHE A 1035 3.38 -15.14 -32.71
C PHE A 1035 2.90 -16.38 -31.94
N PHE A 1036 3.81 -17.26 -31.54
CA PHE A 1036 3.46 -18.51 -30.86
C PHE A 1036 3.61 -18.42 -29.33
N ASP A 1037 2.61 -18.86 -28.57
CA ASP A 1037 2.77 -19.29 -27.17
C ASP A 1037 2.92 -20.82 -27.11
N MET A 1038 3.98 -21.28 -26.44
CA MET A 1038 4.33 -22.69 -26.31
C MET A 1038 4.65 -23.03 -24.84
N ALA A 1039 3.58 -23.32 -24.10
CA ALA A 1039 3.63 -23.60 -22.67
C ALA A 1039 3.52 -25.09 -22.29
N TYR A 1040 3.34 -25.98 -23.28
CA TYR A 1040 2.95 -27.37 -23.09
C TYR A 1040 3.75 -28.39 -23.94
N GLN A 1041 4.87 -27.99 -24.56
CA GLN A 1041 5.67 -28.89 -25.43
C GLN A 1041 6.09 -30.18 -24.71
N GLY A 1042 5.73 -31.32 -25.28
CA GLY A 1042 5.88 -32.68 -24.74
C GLY A 1042 4.70 -33.11 -23.85
N PHE A 1043 3.99 -32.17 -23.24
CA PHE A 1043 2.88 -32.42 -22.32
C PHE A 1043 1.54 -32.59 -23.05
N ALA A 1044 1.43 -32.23 -24.33
CA ALA A 1044 0.19 -32.35 -25.09
C ALA A 1044 0.01 -33.78 -25.61
N SER A 1045 0.98 -34.30 -26.38
CA SER A 1045 0.92 -35.65 -26.96
C SER A 1045 1.87 -36.68 -26.33
N GLY A 1046 2.73 -36.27 -25.39
CA GLY A 1046 3.82 -37.10 -24.84
C GLY A 1046 5.12 -37.03 -25.66
N ASP A 1047 5.14 -36.25 -26.74
CA ASP A 1047 6.24 -36.13 -27.70
C ASP A 1047 6.57 -34.64 -27.93
N CYS A 1048 7.83 -34.26 -27.70
CA CYS A 1048 8.26 -32.86 -27.80
C CYS A 1048 8.40 -32.35 -29.24
N ASP A 1049 8.60 -33.23 -30.22
CA ASP A 1049 8.76 -32.88 -31.63
C ASP A 1049 7.39 -32.75 -32.29
N LYS A 1050 6.48 -33.68 -32.01
CA LYS A 1050 5.07 -33.61 -32.42
C LYS A 1050 4.36 -32.37 -31.86
N ASP A 1051 4.58 -32.07 -30.57
CA ASP A 1051 4.03 -30.87 -29.92
C ASP A 1051 4.65 -29.55 -30.45
N ALA A 1052 5.75 -29.62 -31.21
CA ALA A 1052 6.38 -28.47 -31.87
C ALA A 1052 6.04 -28.36 -33.37
N PHE A 1053 5.19 -29.24 -33.92
CA PHE A 1053 4.91 -29.32 -35.35
C PHE A 1053 4.57 -27.96 -35.99
N ALA A 1054 3.62 -27.21 -35.41
CA ALA A 1054 3.19 -25.92 -35.95
C ALA A 1054 4.34 -24.89 -36.01
N VAL A 1055 5.17 -24.82 -34.96
CA VAL A 1055 6.33 -23.92 -34.90
C VAL A 1055 7.37 -24.29 -35.96
N ARG A 1056 7.69 -25.59 -36.08
CA ARG A 1056 8.70 -26.08 -37.03
C ARG A 1056 8.23 -25.97 -38.47
N HIS A 1057 6.96 -26.29 -38.76
CA HIS A 1057 6.40 -26.16 -40.10
C HIS A 1057 6.31 -24.69 -40.57
N PHE A 1058 5.92 -23.74 -39.72
CA PHE A 1058 5.96 -22.32 -40.09
C PHE A 1058 7.39 -21.86 -40.42
N VAL A 1059 8.39 -22.34 -39.68
CA VAL A 1059 9.80 -22.04 -39.95
C VAL A 1059 10.32 -22.69 -41.24
N GLU A 1060 9.96 -23.95 -41.50
CA GLU A 1060 10.21 -24.65 -42.77
C GLU A 1060 9.58 -23.92 -43.96
N GLN A 1061 8.33 -23.48 -43.82
CA GLN A 1061 7.64 -22.64 -44.81
C GLN A 1061 8.18 -21.20 -44.88
N GLY A 1062 9.28 -20.89 -44.18
CA GLY A 1062 10.01 -19.62 -44.32
C GLY A 1062 9.37 -18.43 -43.59
N HIS A 1063 8.47 -18.65 -42.64
CA HIS A 1063 7.94 -17.56 -41.82
C HIS A 1063 9.01 -17.03 -40.86
N GLN A 1064 9.11 -15.71 -40.74
CA GLN A 1064 9.67 -15.08 -39.56
C GLN A 1064 8.61 -15.10 -38.45
N ILE A 1065 8.94 -15.71 -37.31
CA ILE A 1065 8.00 -15.90 -36.19
C ILE A 1065 8.58 -15.35 -34.88
N ALA A 1066 7.68 -14.92 -33.98
CA ALA A 1066 7.97 -14.82 -32.56
C ALA A 1066 7.54 -16.09 -31.83
N LEU A 1067 8.27 -16.48 -30.78
CA LEU A 1067 7.96 -17.65 -29.96
C LEU A 1067 8.20 -17.37 -28.47
N CYS A 1068 7.20 -17.68 -27.65
CA CYS A 1068 7.23 -17.64 -26.20
C CYS A 1068 7.26 -19.06 -25.64
N GLN A 1069 8.34 -19.40 -24.92
CA GLN A 1069 8.52 -20.73 -24.33
C GLN A 1069 8.31 -20.71 -22.81
N SER A 1070 7.66 -21.73 -22.26
CA SER A 1070 7.44 -21.89 -20.81
C SER A 1070 7.83 -23.30 -20.34
N PHE A 1071 8.91 -23.40 -19.57
CA PHE A 1071 9.36 -24.65 -18.93
C PHE A 1071 8.57 -25.02 -17.66
N ALA A 1072 7.52 -24.25 -17.35
CA ALA A 1072 6.76 -24.39 -16.12
C ALA A 1072 5.98 -25.71 -16.02
N LYS A 1073 5.51 -26.28 -17.14
CA LYS A 1073 4.67 -27.51 -17.14
C LYS A 1073 5.49 -28.76 -17.45
N ASN A 1074 6.19 -28.77 -18.58
CA ASN A 1074 6.96 -29.92 -19.04
C ASN A 1074 8.17 -30.25 -18.15
N MET A 1075 8.84 -29.27 -17.53
CA MET A 1075 9.82 -29.53 -16.46
C MET A 1075 9.23 -29.35 -15.05
N GLY A 1076 7.94 -29.06 -14.91
CA GLY A 1076 7.34 -28.75 -13.60
C GLY A 1076 7.95 -27.54 -12.88
N LEU A 1077 8.72 -26.68 -13.57
CA LEU A 1077 9.44 -25.53 -13.00
C LEU A 1077 8.50 -24.31 -12.79
N TYR A 1078 7.33 -24.55 -12.18
CA TYR A 1078 6.26 -23.56 -11.99
C TYR A 1078 6.75 -22.32 -11.23
N GLY A 1079 7.43 -22.55 -10.09
CA GLY A 1079 7.93 -21.52 -9.18
C GLY A 1079 9.16 -20.78 -9.69
N GLU A 1080 10.08 -21.49 -10.35
CA GLU A 1080 11.37 -20.96 -10.84
C GLU A 1080 11.25 -19.92 -11.97
N ARG A 1081 10.06 -19.79 -12.56
CA ARG A 1081 9.76 -18.83 -13.63
C ARG A 1081 10.68 -18.92 -14.85
N VAL A 1082 11.05 -20.13 -15.25
CA VAL A 1082 11.92 -20.39 -16.41
C VAL A 1082 11.14 -20.31 -17.73
N GLY A 1083 11.73 -19.66 -18.74
CA GLY A 1083 11.19 -19.49 -20.09
C GLY A 1083 12.20 -18.83 -21.02
N ALA A 1084 11.85 -18.77 -22.30
CA ALA A 1084 12.62 -18.05 -23.32
C ALA A 1084 11.68 -17.26 -24.24
N PHE A 1085 12.20 -16.20 -24.84
CA PHE A 1085 11.59 -15.48 -25.95
C PHE A 1085 12.54 -15.51 -27.14
N SER A 1086 12.02 -15.84 -28.32
CA SER A 1086 12.81 -15.87 -29.57
C SER A 1086 12.09 -15.23 -30.76
N LEU A 1087 12.91 -14.72 -31.68
CA LEU A 1087 12.53 -14.16 -32.96
C LEU A 1087 13.38 -14.80 -34.07
N VAL A 1088 12.73 -15.32 -35.10
CA VAL A 1088 13.42 -15.83 -36.30
C VAL A 1088 13.71 -14.66 -37.24
N CYS A 1089 14.97 -14.23 -37.28
CA CYS A 1089 15.41 -13.14 -38.14
C CYS A 1089 15.63 -13.60 -39.59
N ALA A 1090 15.63 -12.66 -40.53
CA ALA A 1090 15.92 -12.94 -41.94
C ALA A 1090 17.36 -13.47 -42.12
N ASP A 1091 18.31 -12.87 -41.40
CA ASP A 1091 19.73 -13.19 -41.46
C ASP A 1091 20.46 -12.96 -40.11
N ALA A 1092 21.73 -13.36 -40.04
CA ALA A 1092 22.57 -13.24 -38.85
C ALA A 1092 23.01 -11.79 -38.50
N ALA A 1093 22.89 -10.84 -39.43
CA ALA A 1093 23.10 -9.42 -39.16
C ALA A 1093 21.84 -8.76 -38.58
N GLU A 1094 20.65 -9.17 -39.01
CA GLU A 1094 19.38 -8.82 -38.36
C GLU A 1094 19.33 -9.35 -36.92
N LYS A 1095 19.70 -10.62 -36.70
CA LYS A 1095 19.82 -11.19 -35.35
C LYS A 1095 20.64 -10.29 -34.41
N LYS A 1096 21.82 -9.83 -34.84
CA LYS A 1096 22.66 -8.90 -34.05
C LYS A 1096 21.95 -7.58 -33.72
N ARG A 1097 21.14 -7.05 -34.65
CA ARG A 1097 20.30 -5.86 -34.40
C ARG A 1097 19.20 -6.16 -33.39
N VAL A 1098 18.45 -7.25 -33.57
CA VAL A 1098 17.36 -7.68 -32.69
C VAL A 1098 17.86 -7.98 -31.27
N ASP A 1099 18.97 -8.70 -31.11
CA ASP A 1099 19.62 -8.96 -29.82
C ASP A 1099 19.98 -7.65 -29.08
N SER A 1100 20.40 -6.60 -29.80
CA SER A 1100 20.68 -5.30 -29.19
C SER A 1100 19.41 -4.63 -28.64
N GLN A 1101 18.30 -4.70 -29.40
CA GLN A 1101 17.03 -4.09 -29.01
C GLN A 1101 16.35 -4.87 -27.88
N LEU A 1102 16.44 -6.21 -27.89
CA LEU A 1102 15.98 -7.05 -26.77
C LEU A 1102 16.74 -6.72 -25.49
N LYS A 1103 18.07 -6.53 -25.54
CA LYS A 1103 18.86 -6.11 -24.37
C LYS A 1103 18.42 -4.73 -23.85
N ILE A 1104 18.12 -3.78 -24.75
CA ILE A 1104 17.61 -2.44 -24.41
C ILE A 1104 16.20 -2.49 -23.81
N LEU A 1105 15.34 -3.42 -24.22
CA LEU A 1105 14.02 -3.65 -23.61
C LEU A 1105 14.11 -4.35 -22.24
N ILE A 1106 14.94 -5.38 -22.11
CA ILE A 1106 15.07 -6.17 -20.88
C ILE A 1106 15.66 -5.35 -19.73
N ARG A 1107 16.68 -4.52 -20.00
CA ARG A 1107 17.41 -3.80 -18.97
C ARG A 1107 16.51 -2.95 -18.04
N PRO A 1108 15.54 -2.14 -18.53
CA PRO A 1108 14.57 -1.44 -17.68
C PRO A 1108 13.39 -2.31 -17.21
N LEU A 1109 13.06 -3.42 -17.89
CA LEU A 1109 11.96 -4.30 -17.48
C LEU A 1109 12.31 -5.16 -16.25
N TYR A 1110 13.49 -5.78 -16.23
CA TYR A 1110 13.94 -6.63 -15.12
C TYR A 1110 15.46 -6.81 -14.99
N SER A 1111 16.28 -5.98 -15.66
CA SER A 1111 17.75 -6.08 -15.75
C SER A 1111 18.28 -7.33 -16.45
N ASN A 1112 18.07 -8.50 -15.84
CA ASN A 1112 18.53 -9.81 -16.26
C ASN A 1112 17.64 -10.87 -15.56
N PRO A 1113 17.39 -12.04 -16.18
CA PRO A 1113 16.44 -13.02 -15.63
C PRO A 1113 17.04 -13.90 -14.50
N PRO A 1114 16.19 -14.62 -13.73
CA PRO A 1114 16.62 -15.46 -12.61
C PRO A 1114 17.48 -16.67 -13.03
N ILE A 1115 18.53 -16.98 -12.26
CA ILE A 1115 19.57 -17.92 -12.71
C ILE A 1115 19.31 -19.40 -12.37
N HIS A 1116 18.54 -19.70 -11.31
CA HIS A 1116 18.55 -21.04 -10.69
C HIS A 1116 17.86 -22.10 -11.55
N GLY A 1117 16.54 -22.01 -11.76
CA GLY A 1117 15.84 -22.92 -12.67
C GLY A 1117 16.37 -22.92 -14.11
N ALA A 1118 17.04 -21.85 -14.58
CA ALA A 1118 17.68 -21.85 -15.88
C ALA A 1118 18.94 -22.74 -15.93
N ARG A 1119 19.71 -22.81 -14.85
CA ARG A 1119 20.80 -23.80 -14.68
C ARG A 1119 20.23 -25.23 -14.59
N ILE A 1120 19.15 -25.44 -13.82
CA ILE A 1120 18.46 -26.75 -13.73
C ILE A 1120 17.98 -27.21 -15.11
N ALA A 1121 17.30 -26.34 -15.87
CA ALA A 1121 16.87 -26.65 -17.22
C ALA A 1121 18.04 -26.84 -18.20
N SER A 1122 19.18 -26.15 -18.00
CA SER A 1122 20.39 -26.37 -18.81
C SER A 1122 20.95 -27.76 -18.57
N GLU A 1123 21.15 -28.19 -17.33
CA GLU A 1123 21.65 -29.53 -16.98
C GLU A 1123 20.71 -30.64 -17.47
N ILE A 1124 19.39 -30.44 -17.48
CA ILE A 1124 18.46 -31.42 -18.09
C ILE A 1124 18.61 -31.49 -19.62
N LEU A 1125 18.81 -30.36 -20.30
CA LEU A 1125 18.87 -30.29 -21.77
C LEU A 1125 20.27 -30.57 -22.35
N SER A 1126 21.34 -30.40 -21.58
CA SER A 1126 22.71 -30.68 -21.99
C SER A 1126 23.15 -32.11 -21.65
N ASN A 1127 22.66 -32.68 -20.55
CA ASN A 1127 23.04 -34.01 -20.09
C ASN A 1127 22.19 -35.11 -20.75
N PRO A 1128 22.73 -35.96 -21.64
CA PRO A 1128 21.91 -36.92 -22.40
C PRO A 1128 21.12 -37.90 -21.52
N LYS A 1129 21.66 -38.26 -20.35
CA LYS A 1129 20.97 -39.16 -19.40
C LYS A 1129 19.75 -38.49 -18.77
N LEU A 1130 19.89 -37.22 -18.34
CA LEU A 1130 18.77 -36.47 -17.76
C LEU A 1130 17.76 -36.07 -18.83
N TYR A 1131 18.20 -35.78 -20.05
CA TYR A 1131 17.32 -35.47 -21.17
C TYR A 1131 16.41 -36.66 -21.51
N GLN A 1132 16.97 -37.87 -21.66
CA GLN A 1132 16.19 -39.07 -21.93
C GLN A 1132 15.26 -39.45 -20.75
N GLN A 1133 15.74 -39.30 -19.52
CA GLN A 1133 14.91 -39.47 -18.33
C GLN A 1133 13.74 -38.46 -18.29
N TRP A 1134 14.01 -37.19 -18.60
CA TRP A 1134 13.01 -36.13 -18.66
C TRP A 1134 11.96 -36.39 -19.75
N LEU A 1135 12.37 -36.81 -20.96
CA LEU A 1135 11.42 -37.19 -22.01
C LEU A 1135 10.48 -38.32 -21.56
N GLY A 1136 11.00 -39.37 -20.92
CA GLY A 1136 10.20 -40.45 -20.35
C GLY A 1136 9.24 -39.99 -19.24
N GLU A 1137 9.70 -39.10 -18.36
CA GLU A 1137 8.89 -38.49 -17.31
C GLU A 1137 7.77 -37.60 -17.89
N VAL A 1138 8.06 -36.79 -18.91
CA VAL A 1138 7.07 -35.96 -19.61
C VAL A 1138 6.02 -36.81 -20.31
N LYS A 1139 6.45 -37.85 -21.04
CA LYS A 1139 5.53 -38.81 -21.67
C LYS A 1139 4.62 -39.45 -20.62
N ALA A 1140 5.15 -39.92 -19.50
CA ALA A 1140 4.36 -40.51 -18.42
C ALA A 1140 3.33 -39.53 -17.81
N MET A 1141 3.63 -38.23 -17.74
CA MET A 1141 2.66 -37.22 -17.33
C MET A 1141 1.52 -37.05 -18.36
N ALA A 1142 1.85 -37.04 -19.66
CA ALA A 1142 0.87 -36.94 -20.74
C ALA A 1142 -0.01 -38.20 -20.82
N ASP A 1143 0.61 -39.40 -20.78
CA ASP A 1143 -0.06 -40.70 -20.76
C ASP A 1143 -1.08 -40.79 -19.61
N ARG A 1144 -0.76 -40.29 -18.41
CA ARG A 1144 -1.70 -40.24 -17.28
C ARG A 1144 -2.90 -39.33 -17.56
N ILE A 1145 -2.70 -38.19 -18.22
CA ILE A 1145 -3.79 -37.26 -18.58
C ILE A 1145 -4.69 -37.87 -19.66
N ILE A 1146 -4.11 -38.53 -20.67
CA ILE A 1146 -4.83 -39.28 -21.71
C ILE A 1146 -5.64 -40.43 -21.09
N THR A 1147 -5.03 -41.18 -20.16
CA THR A 1147 -5.69 -42.28 -19.44
C THR A 1147 -6.89 -41.78 -18.62
N MET A 1148 -6.77 -40.66 -17.92
CA MET A 1148 -7.89 -40.07 -17.16
C MET A 1148 -9.04 -39.56 -18.06
N ARG A 1149 -8.76 -39.14 -19.30
CA ARG A 1149 -9.81 -38.83 -20.30
C ARG A 1149 -10.54 -40.08 -20.75
N ALA A 1150 -9.79 -41.13 -21.11
CA ALA A 1150 -10.35 -42.41 -21.53
C ALA A 1150 -11.23 -43.02 -20.43
N LEU A 1151 -10.72 -43.10 -19.18
CA LEU A 1151 -11.47 -43.63 -18.05
C LEU A 1151 -12.70 -42.80 -17.69
N LEU A 1152 -12.68 -41.46 -17.87
CA LEU A 1152 -13.88 -40.65 -17.63
C LEU A 1152 -14.97 -40.98 -18.65
N LYS A 1153 -14.61 -41.03 -19.94
CA LYS A 1153 -15.53 -41.41 -21.02
C LYS A 1153 -16.06 -42.84 -20.82
N GLU A 1154 -15.18 -43.81 -20.62
CA GLU A 1154 -15.53 -45.23 -20.45
C GLU A 1154 -16.49 -45.45 -19.26
N ASN A 1155 -16.30 -44.73 -18.15
CA ASN A 1155 -17.22 -44.84 -17.01
C ASN A 1155 -18.59 -44.19 -17.28
N LEU A 1156 -18.67 -43.13 -18.09
CA LEU A 1156 -19.95 -42.53 -18.53
C LEU A 1156 -20.69 -43.48 -19.48
N GLU A 1157 -19.99 -44.12 -20.41
CA GLU A 1157 -20.54 -45.14 -21.30
C GLU A 1157 -21.04 -46.37 -20.51
N LYS A 1158 -20.27 -46.86 -19.52
CA LYS A 1158 -20.68 -47.97 -18.63
C LYS A 1158 -21.89 -47.66 -17.75
N LEU A 1159 -22.11 -46.40 -17.39
CA LEU A 1159 -23.32 -45.98 -16.67
C LEU A 1159 -24.58 -45.96 -17.56
N GLY A 1160 -24.40 -46.04 -18.88
CA GLY A 1160 -25.49 -46.03 -19.87
C GLY A 1160 -25.77 -44.66 -20.48
N SER A 1161 -24.82 -43.72 -20.39
CA SER A 1161 -25.01 -42.34 -20.87
C SER A 1161 -25.33 -42.31 -22.37
N LYS A 1162 -26.38 -41.58 -22.74
CA LYS A 1162 -26.81 -41.40 -24.14
C LYS A 1162 -26.26 -40.15 -24.80
N HIS A 1163 -25.45 -39.36 -24.08
CA HIS A 1163 -24.74 -38.21 -24.63
C HIS A 1163 -23.42 -38.69 -25.27
N ASP A 1164 -23.02 -38.10 -26.39
CA ASP A 1164 -21.66 -38.36 -26.89
C ASP A 1164 -20.65 -37.65 -25.97
N TRP A 1165 -19.62 -38.39 -25.57
CA TRP A 1165 -18.52 -37.91 -24.75
C TRP A 1165 -17.17 -38.01 -25.49
N SER A 1166 -17.18 -38.26 -26.81
CA SER A 1166 -15.99 -38.36 -27.67
C SER A 1166 -15.04 -37.17 -27.55
N HIS A 1167 -15.58 -35.97 -27.32
CA HIS A 1167 -14.82 -34.72 -27.12
C HIS A 1167 -13.88 -34.76 -25.92
N ILE A 1168 -14.21 -35.50 -24.85
CA ILE A 1168 -13.32 -35.67 -23.70
C ILE A 1168 -12.00 -36.33 -24.12
N THR A 1169 -12.07 -37.26 -25.07
CA THR A 1169 -10.91 -37.99 -25.61
C THR A 1169 -10.24 -37.35 -26.82
N SER A 1170 -10.93 -36.52 -27.62
CA SER A 1170 -10.31 -35.79 -28.72
C SER A 1170 -9.60 -34.50 -28.27
N GLN A 1171 -10.02 -33.91 -27.15
CA GLN A 1171 -9.34 -32.78 -26.53
C GLN A 1171 -8.03 -33.21 -25.84
N ILE A 1172 -7.04 -32.33 -25.87
CA ILE A 1172 -5.62 -32.57 -25.56
C ILE A 1172 -5.18 -31.73 -24.34
N GLY A 1173 -4.14 -32.19 -23.62
CA GLY A 1173 -3.51 -31.42 -22.54
C GLY A 1173 -4.33 -31.33 -21.25
N MET A 1174 -4.07 -30.31 -20.42
CA MET A 1174 -4.56 -30.25 -19.03
C MET A 1174 -6.06 -29.98 -18.84
N PHE A 1175 -6.78 -29.49 -19.87
CA PHE A 1175 -8.15 -29.00 -19.74
C PHE A 1175 -9.10 -29.64 -20.74
N ALA A 1176 -10.36 -29.78 -20.35
CA ALA A 1176 -11.43 -30.20 -21.25
C ALA A 1176 -12.66 -29.29 -21.06
N TYR A 1177 -13.42 -29.05 -22.13
CA TYR A 1177 -14.78 -28.52 -22.06
C TYR A 1177 -15.75 -29.69 -22.15
N THR A 1178 -16.61 -29.87 -21.14
CA THR A 1178 -17.54 -31.00 -21.07
C THR A 1178 -18.78 -30.85 -21.94
N GLY A 1179 -19.10 -29.66 -22.44
CA GLY A 1179 -20.40 -29.38 -23.06
C GLY A 1179 -21.56 -29.21 -22.06
N MET A 1180 -21.24 -29.07 -20.76
CA MET A 1180 -22.24 -28.85 -19.72
C MET A 1180 -22.59 -27.36 -19.56
N THR A 1181 -23.87 -27.05 -19.33
CA THR A 1181 -24.39 -25.68 -19.16
C THR A 1181 -24.03 -25.09 -17.78
N ALA A 1182 -24.21 -23.78 -17.59
CA ALA A 1182 -23.93 -23.14 -16.30
C ALA A 1182 -24.83 -23.65 -15.16
N GLU A 1183 -26.02 -24.13 -15.49
CA GLU A 1183 -27.02 -24.73 -14.60
C GLU A 1183 -26.59 -26.16 -14.23
N GLU A 1184 -26.21 -26.98 -15.21
CA GLU A 1184 -25.65 -28.32 -14.99
C GLU A 1184 -24.37 -28.28 -14.14
N MET A 1185 -23.48 -27.30 -14.39
CA MET A 1185 -22.27 -27.10 -13.60
C MET A 1185 -22.55 -26.60 -12.18
N ASP A 1186 -23.61 -25.79 -11.98
CA ASP A 1186 -24.09 -25.41 -10.64
C ASP A 1186 -24.73 -26.59 -9.91
N ARG A 1187 -25.42 -27.50 -10.61
CA ARG A 1187 -25.95 -28.75 -10.04
C ARG A 1187 -24.82 -29.66 -9.58
N LEU A 1188 -23.79 -29.87 -10.40
CA LEU A 1188 -22.58 -30.62 -10.02
C LEU A 1188 -21.95 -30.09 -8.71
N ALA A 1189 -21.87 -28.77 -8.55
CA ALA A 1189 -21.33 -28.14 -7.34
C ALA A 1189 -22.25 -28.30 -6.11
N LYS A 1190 -23.58 -28.18 -6.28
CA LYS A 1190 -24.57 -28.20 -5.18
C LYS A 1190 -24.99 -29.60 -4.75
N GLU A 1191 -25.20 -30.51 -5.69
CA GLU A 1191 -25.74 -31.86 -5.45
C GLU A 1191 -24.62 -32.90 -5.22
N PHE A 1192 -23.45 -32.70 -5.83
CA PHE A 1192 -22.39 -33.72 -5.88
C PHE A 1192 -21.01 -33.26 -5.38
N SER A 1193 -20.88 -32.03 -4.86
CA SER A 1193 -19.59 -31.44 -4.45
C SER A 1193 -18.50 -31.52 -5.53
N VAL A 1194 -18.87 -31.35 -6.81
CA VAL A 1194 -17.95 -31.33 -7.96
C VAL A 1194 -17.82 -29.89 -8.46
N TYR A 1195 -16.67 -29.26 -8.20
CA TYR A 1195 -16.44 -27.84 -8.42
C TYR A 1195 -15.60 -27.59 -9.66
N ALA A 1196 -16.18 -26.96 -10.68
CA ALA A 1196 -15.56 -26.63 -11.97
C ALA A 1196 -16.01 -25.24 -12.45
N THR A 1197 -15.49 -24.71 -13.56
CA THR A 1197 -15.94 -23.37 -14.04
C THR A 1197 -17.25 -23.46 -14.82
N LYS A 1198 -18.13 -22.45 -14.65
CA LYS A 1198 -19.51 -22.40 -15.19
C LYS A 1198 -19.63 -22.50 -16.71
N ASP A 1199 -18.52 -22.39 -17.43
CA ASP A 1199 -18.41 -22.53 -18.88
C ASP A 1199 -18.26 -24.00 -19.34
N GLY A 1200 -18.41 -24.98 -18.44
CA GLY A 1200 -18.25 -26.40 -18.74
C GLY A 1200 -16.80 -26.90 -18.66
N ARG A 1201 -15.84 -26.06 -18.25
CA ARG A 1201 -14.42 -26.42 -18.30
C ARG A 1201 -13.91 -27.08 -17.03
N ILE A 1202 -13.20 -28.19 -17.20
CA ILE A 1202 -12.59 -29.01 -16.13
C ILE A 1202 -11.07 -29.15 -16.29
N SER A 1203 -10.38 -29.25 -15.16
CA SER A 1203 -8.95 -29.59 -15.05
C SER A 1203 -8.78 -31.11 -14.97
N VAL A 1204 -8.34 -31.74 -16.07
CA VAL A 1204 -8.10 -33.19 -16.16
C VAL A 1204 -6.97 -33.63 -15.22
N ALA A 1205 -6.05 -32.72 -14.88
CA ALA A 1205 -5.03 -32.93 -13.86
C ALA A 1205 -5.60 -33.09 -12.43
N GLY A 1206 -6.87 -32.74 -12.19
CA GLY A 1206 -7.59 -32.99 -10.93
C GLY A 1206 -8.31 -34.35 -10.87
N ILE A 1207 -8.43 -35.05 -12.00
CA ILE A 1207 -8.99 -36.40 -12.06
C ILE A 1207 -7.92 -37.41 -11.59
N THR A 1208 -8.34 -38.44 -10.87
CA THR A 1208 -7.47 -39.54 -10.41
C THR A 1208 -8.21 -40.88 -10.48
N SER A 1209 -7.48 -42.00 -10.45
CA SER A 1209 -8.07 -43.35 -10.41
C SER A 1209 -9.09 -43.51 -9.28
N ASP A 1210 -8.83 -42.90 -8.12
CA ASP A 1210 -9.72 -42.89 -6.94
C ASP A 1210 -11.03 -42.08 -7.13
N ASN A 1211 -11.06 -41.11 -8.06
CA ASN A 1211 -12.18 -40.16 -8.19
C ASN A 1211 -12.94 -40.20 -9.52
N VAL A 1212 -12.37 -40.80 -10.58
CA VAL A 1212 -12.94 -40.77 -11.93
C VAL A 1212 -14.30 -41.45 -12.03
N GLY A 1213 -14.53 -42.57 -11.32
CA GLY A 1213 -15.83 -43.25 -11.29
C GLY A 1213 -16.93 -42.39 -10.63
N ARG A 1214 -16.62 -41.77 -9.47
CA ARG A 1214 -17.53 -40.81 -8.81
C ARG A 1214 -17.82 -39.60 -9.69
N LEU A 1215 -16.82 -39.11 -10.42
CA LEU A 1215 -16.99 -37.99 -11.34
C LEU A 1215 -17.93 -38.35 -12.49
N ALA A 1216 -17.78 -39.54 -13.07
CA ALA A 1216 -18.72 -40.07 -14.06
C ALA A 1216 -20.14 -40.20 -13.50
N GLU A 1217 -20.31 -40.79 -12.31
CA GLU A 1217 -21.63 -40.88 -11.64
C GLU A 1217 -22.30 -39.52 -11.45
N ALA A 1218 -21.53 -38.50 -11.05
CA ALA A 1218 -22.04 -37.15 -10.82
C ALA A 1218 -22.43 -36.46 -12.13
N ILE A 1219 -21.63 -36.62 -13.18
CA ILE A 1219 -21.92 -36.08 -14.52
C ILE A 1219 -23.15 -36.77 -15.11
N TYR A 1220 -23.23 -38.11 -15.07
CA TYR A 1220 -24.38 -38.91 -15.50
C TYR A 1220 -25.69 -38.45 -14.83
N LYS A 1221 -25.70 -38.34 -13.48
CA LYS A 1221 -26.87 -37.87 -12.70
C LYS A 1221 -27.27 -36.41 -12.97
N VAL A 1222 -26.41 -35.63 -13.64
CA VAL A 1222 -26.72 -34.26 -14.08
C VAL A 1222 -27.14 -34.22 -15.55
N LYS A 1223 -26.43 -34.94 -16.43
CA LYS A 1223 -26.54 -34.87 -17.90
C LYS A 1223 -26.35 -36.25 -18.56
N GLY A 1224 -27.39 -37.08 -18.49
CA GLY A 1224 -27.60 -38.24 -19.38
C GLY A 1224 -27.04 -39.55 -18.85
#